data_AF-A0A5K1U897-F1
#
_entry.id   AF-A0A5K1U897-F1
#
_cell.length_a   1.000
_cell.length_b   1.000
_cell.length_c   1.000
_cell.angle_alpha   90.00
_cell.angle_beta   90.00
_cell.angle_gamma   90.00
#
_symmetry.space_group_name_H-M   'P 1'
#
loop_
_entity.id
_entity.type
_entity.pdbx_description
1 polymer ?
#
loop_
_entity_poly.entity_id
_entity_poly.type
_entity_poly.pdbx_seq_one_letter_code
_entity_poly.pdbx_strand_id
1 'polypeptide(L)'
;MKELIENILQLVDPDEETEAYLRGRINDEKHIIQKKGIDYLYDLVSTFSDKKIKKSTIVDIFNKHMKRENGVGTDENKNVDNQKLTEIVNLKEYWKKNDVVGYYDPFLGIQEKQINYNTSIPISESIRISKEKEKQRQKQLNLFKEWVKNKIKIPSPVRVHNLLHCSDSNKNKTKIEKMYDIRIDNFTLSIGQRSLLTDTTLKINVMNKYGLIGKNGIGKSTLLAKLARYEIEEIKKDISIACIEQDLFLEDVTVLECVLMVDKLRHDLLMELEQLELKKSKSAQGGGCPNGESKKGDGKQKQKEEEVNERGEEDEKDIDMKILNIYEKLNSINYLEAEKEASKILCGLGFDSNLQKKKVNSLSGGMRMRLCLSRILFSNNDIILLDEPTNHLDIYTIQFLIDYIKKLNKTCIIVSHDRDFLNEVCTDIIHFHQKQLTYYSGNYDQFEKTRVEHLLQQQREHDSIEMKKKHVQKFIDRFRCNSKRAALVQSRIKLLNKLPVVNLEKEETPFSFSFLEPFYTSNVLIRLKNISFKNEMFKNLQIKKNANIIIADTVEDTNGKINEKLHNDTKGGDETTTARSDDYQFRHEFLFKNATFEVDMDSRIAICGVNGSGKTTLIKIILNLIDTFEGELHVSNKANIGYYSQYHVDSLNPIFNSIQQLQYNYSNKNIKEEEAIKYFNKFNIPTNVLYEPIYVLSGGQKSKLALAILAYKNPNILILDEPSNHLDIESVQALIVALNLYKGGLIIISHDTYLIKHVADEIYHINNLTKELIKIDYDFDKYAKLLLENKI
;
A
#
# COMPACT_ATOMS: atom_id res chain seq x y z
N MET A 1 8.99 49.27 14.57
CA MET A 1 8.26 48.33 13.65
C MET A 1 7.42 49.01 12.57
N LYS A 2 6.44 49.89 12.86
CA LYS A 2 5.63 50.54 11.79
C LYS A 2 6.50 51.30 10.76
N GLU A 3 7.48 52.09 11.22
CA GLU A 3 8.45 52.76 10.34
C GLU A 3 9.38 51.78 9.58
N LEU A 4 9.64 50.58 10.12
CA LEU A 4 10.45 49.57 9.44
C LEU A 4 9.66 48.95 8.28
N ILE A 5 8.37 48.71 8.50
CA ILE A 5 7.45 48.22 7.49
C ILE A 5 7.31 49.26 6.37
N GLU A 6 7.14 50.55 6.68
CA GLU A 6 7.06 51.59 5.64
C GLU A 6 8.33 51.70 4.80
N ASN A 7 9.52 51.64 5.41
CA ASN A 7 10.78 51.67 4.68
C ASN A 7 11.00 50.43 3.80
N ILE A 8 10.47 49.27 4.20
CA ILE A 8 10.54 48.04 3.41
C ILE A 8 9.54 48.11 2.25
N LEU A 9 8.34 48.61 2.48
CA LEU A 9 7.30 48.74 1.45
C LEU A 9 7.69 49.77 0.38
N GLN A 10 8.33 50.88 0.76
CA GLN A 10 8.94 51.82 -0.19
C GLN A 10 10.03 51.18 -1.09
N LEU A 11 10.66 50.10 -0.63
CA LEU A 11 11.71 49.39 -1.37
C LEU A 11 11.15 48.33 -2.32
N VAL A 12 10.05 47.70 -1.92
CA VAL A 12 9.39 46.63 -2.67
C VAL A 12 8.44 47.21 -3.71
N ASP A 13 7.81 48.35 -3.41
CA ASP A 13 6.79 49.03 -4.22
C ASP A 13 5.63 48.08 -4.62
N PRO A 14 4.98 47.39 -3.66
CA PRO A 14 3.97 46.37 -3.96
C PRO A 14 2.59 46.96 -4.30
N ASP A 15 1.75 46.19 -5.00
CA ASP A 15 0.34 46.54 -5.22
C ASP A 15 -0.44 46.61 -3.89
N GLU A 16 -1.56 47.34 -3.87
CA GLU A 16 -2.32 47.70 -2.66
C GLU A 16 -2.77 46.46 -1.83
N GLU A 17 -3.14 45.36 -2.51
CA GLU A 17 -3.49 44.08 -1.85
C GLU A 17 -2.27 43.39 -1.20
N THR A 18 -1.15 43.33 -1.92
CA THR A 18 0.12 42.77 -1.42
C THR A 18 0.69 43.59 -0.28
N GLU A 19 0.54 44.91 -0.33
CA GLU A 19 0.93 45.81 0.76
C GLU A 19 0.15 45.49 2.04
N ALA A 20 -1.19 45.41 1.95
CA ALA A 20 -2.03 45.08 3.10
C ALA A 20 -1.69 43.71 3.70
N TYR A 21 -1.44 42.71 2.85
CA TYR A 21 -1.04 41.37 3.27
C TYR A 21 0.33 41.36 3.95
N LEU A 22 1.35 41.99 3.35
CA LEU A 22 2.70 42.07 3.94
C LEU A 22 2.70 42.83 5.27
N ARG A 23 1.91 43.90 5.38
CA ARG A 23 1.72 44.65 6.64
C ARG A 23 1.13 43.75 7.73
N GLY A 24 0.09 42.98 7.43
CA GLY A 24 -0.51 42.03 8.36
C GLY A 24 0.48 40.94 8.78
N ARG A 25 1.11 40.29 7.80
CA ARG A 25 2.03 39.17 8.00
C ARG A 25 3.26 39.54 8.84
N ILE A 26 3.89 40.69 8.56
CA ILE A 26 5.07 41.15 9.32
C ILE A 26 4.67 41.51 10.76
N ASN A 27 3.45 42.01 10.97
CA ASN A 27 2.96 42.34 12.30
C ASN A 27 2.65 41.08 13.12
N ASP A 28 2.01 40.08 12.50
CA ASP A 28 1.69 38.79 13.13
C ASP A 28 2.97 37.98 13.46
N GLU A 29 3.99 38.05 12.60
CA GLU A 29 5.22 37.28 12.75
C GLU A 29 6.36 38.06 13.44
N LYS A 30 6.06 39.20 14.08
CA LYS A 30 7.05 40.07 14.74
C LYS A 30 7.98 39.32 15.70
N HIS A 31 7.44 38.40 16.50
CA HIS A 31 8.25 37.60 17.44
C HIS A 31 9.20 36.61 16.74
N ILE A 32 8.81 36.08 15.58
CA ILE A 32 9.64 35.16 14.78
C ILE A 32 10.76 35.94 14.11
N ILE A 33 10.47 37.13 13.60
CA ILE A 33 11.47 38.03 12.99
C ILE A 33 12.50 38.46 14.04
N GLN A 34 12.08 38.79 15.26
CA GLN A 34 13.01 39.09 16.37
C GLN A 34 13.90 37.89 16.74
N LYS A 35 13.37 36.66 16.68
CA LYS A 35 14.10 35.44 17.08
C LYS A 35 15.03 34.90 15.98
N LYS A 36 14.61 34.95 14.71
CA LYS A 36 15.35 34.41 13.56
C LYS A 36 16.20 35.45 12.84
N GLY A 37 16.00 36.73 13.13
CA GLY A 37 16.83 37.83 12.63
C GLY A 37 16.60 38.17 11.14
N ILE A 38 17.60 38.84 10.56
CA ILE A 38 17.50 39.50 9.25
C ILE A 38 17.31 38.50 8.09
N ASP A 39 17.83 37.28 8.23
CA ASP A 39 17.73 36.25 7.18
C ASP A 39 16.29 35.85 6.90
N TYR A 40 15.47 35.69 7.95
CA TYR A 40 14.05 35.38 7.80
C TYR A 40 13.28 36.55 7.19
N LEU A 41 13.61 37.78 7.59
CA LEU A 41 13.00 38.99 7.02
C LEU A 41 13.35 39.15 5.53
N TYR A 42 14.60 38.84 5.14
CA TYR A 42 15.03 38.87 3.74
C TYR A 42 14.25 37.86 2.89
N ASP A 43 14.14 36.61 3.36
CA ASP A 43 13.42 35.57 2.62
C ASP A 43 11.93 35.94 2.50
N LEU A 44 11.31 36.40 3.59
CA LEU A 44 9.91 36.85 3.58
C LEU A 44 9.69 37.96 2.54
N VAL A 45 10.51 39.02 2.56
CA VAL A 45 10.35 40.18 1.66
C VAL A 45 10.70 39.83 0.20
N SER A 46 11.74 39.02 -0.02
CA SER A 46 12.17 38.61 -1.37
C SER A 46 11.16 37.73 -2.09
N THR A 47 10.30 37.02 -1.35
CA THR A 47 9.24 36.18 -1.92
C THR A 47 8.15 37.01 -2.60
N PHE A 48 7.96 38.27 -2.18
CA PHE A 48 6.90 39.16 -2.67
C PHE A 48 7.44 40.36 -3.45
N SER A 49 8.71 40.34 -3.85
CA SER A 49 9.31 41.39 -4.69
C SER A 49 9.75 40.84 -6.04
N ASP A 50 9.22 41.41 -7.12
CA ASP A 50 9.66 41.08 -8.48
C ASP A 50 11.06 41.63 -8.81
N LYS A 51 11.54 42.60 -8.01
CA LYS A 51 12.87 43.20 -8.16
C LYS A 51 13.89 42.47 -7.29
N LYS A 52 15.09 42.21 -7.81
CA LYS A 52 16.21 41.63 -7.03
C LYS A 52 16.70 42.61 -5.97
N ILE A 53 16.20 42.49 -4.75
CA ILE A 53 16.66 43.28 -3.61
C ILE A 53 17.97 42.68 -3.07
N LYS A 54 19.03 43.51 -2.97
CA LYS A 54 20.29 43.11 -2.34
C LYS A 54 20.09 42.95 -0.83
N LYS A 55 20.57 41.83 -0.28
CA LYS A 55 20.47 41.53 1.16
C LYS A 55 21.11 42.62 2.04
N SER A 56 22.16 43.28 1.56
CA SER A 56 22.81 44.40 2.25
C SER A 56 21.87 45.57 2.56
N THR A 57 20.96 45.90 1.64
CA THR A 57 20.04 47.04 1.79
C THR A 57 19.01 46.79 2.90
N ILE A 58 18.51 45.55 2.98
CA ILE A 58 17.58 45.13 4.04
C ILE A 58 18.29 45.08 5.40
N VAL A 59 19.55 44.62 5.43
CA VAL A 59 20.40 44.64 6.63
C VAL A 59 20.60 46.07 7.14
N ASP A 60 20.87 47.03 6.25
CA ASP A 60 21.11 48.43 6.64
C ASP A 60 19.85 49.08 7.23
N ILE A 61 18.67 48.84 6.64
CA ILE A 61 17.39 49.36 7.13
C ILE A 61 17.03 48.75 8.49
N PHE A 62 17.22 47.43 8.62
CA PHE A 62 16.97 46.73 9.86
C PHE A 62 17.89 47.23 10.98
N ASN A 63 19.19 47.37 10.71
CA ASN A 63 20.18 47.86 11.67
C ASN A 63 19.97 49.33 12.05
N LYS A 64 19.58 50.19 11.10
CA LYS A 64 19.24 51.59 11.37
C LYS A 64 18.04 51.73 12.31
N HIS A 65 17.08 50.81 12.21
CA HIS A 65 15.91 50.75 13.10
C HIS A 65 16.24 50.19 14.48
N MET A 66 17.00 49.10 14.55
CA MET A 66 17.43 48.51 15.83
C MET A 66 18.35 49.46 16.63
N LYS A 67 19.15 50.30 15.95
CA LYS A 67 19.96 51.35 16.59
C LYS A 67 19.14 52.53 17.13
N ARG A 68 17.93 52.78 16.62
CA ARG A 68 17.02 53.83 17.13
C ARG A 68 16.22 53.40 18.36
N GLU A 69 15.91 52.11 18.49
CA GLU A 69 15.22 51.59 19.69
C GLU A 69 16.17 51.49 20.92
N ASN A 70 17.49 51.37 20.71
CA ASN A 70 18.49 51.28 21.78
C ASN A 70 19.17 52.63 22.08
N GLY A 71 18.36 53.66 22.34
CA GLY A 71 18.81 55.03 22.53
C GLY A 71 18.73 55.56 23.97
N VAL A 72 19.18 54.83 25.00
CA VAL A 72 19.59 55.39 26.32
C VAL A 72 20.56 54.41 27.00
N GLY A 73 21.72 54.89 27.45
CA GLY A 73 22.55 54.21 28.46
C GLY A 73 23.79 53.50 27.91
N THR A 74 24.94 54.13 28.15
CA THR A 74 26.29 53.65 27.90
C THR A 74 26.59 52.32 28.60
N ASP A 75 26.99 51.31 27.84
CA ASP A 75 27.96 50.30 28.27
C ASP A 75 28.82 49.93 27.05
N GLU A 76 29.99 50.57 26.98
CA GLU A 76 31.09 50.17 26.12
C GLU A 76 31.62 48.80 26.61
N ASN A 77 30.98 47.71 26.20
CA ASN A 77 31.57 46.36 26.11
C ASN A 77 30.51 45.33 25.70
N LYS A 78 30.27 45.26 24.38
CA LYS A 78 29.81 44.06 23.65
C LYS A 78 29.93 44.35 22.16
N ASN A 79 31.17 44.51 21.71
CA ASN A 79 31.48 44.21 20.31
C ASN A 79 31.21 42.72 20.13
N VAL A 80 30.07 42.38 19.50
CA VAL A 80 29.86 41.05 18.94
C VAL A 80 30.98 40.85 17.92
N ASP A 81 31.80 39.84 18.16
CA ASP A 81 33.01 39.49 17.42
C ASP A 81 32.82 39.60 15.90
N ASN A 82 33.32 40.69 15.32
CA ASN A 82 33.60 40.78 13.88
C ASN A 82 34.90 40.05 13.48
N GLN A 83 35.39 39.12 14.32
CA GLN A 83 36.65 38.38 14.09
C GLN A 83 36.48 36.88 13.80
N LYS A 84 35.25 36.32 13.77
CA LYS A 84 35.02 34.89 13.43
C LYS A 84 34.58 34.61 11.99
N LEU A 85 34.76 35.56 11.07
CA LEU A 85 34.41 35.38 9.64
C LEU A 85 35.60 35.45 8.68
N THR A 86 36.84 35.37 9.19
CA THR A 86 38.06 35.42 8.36
C THR A 86 39.00 34.23 8.51
N GLU A 87 38.60 33.14 9.17
CA GLU A 87 39.34 31.88 9.08
C GLU A 87 38.87 31.06 7.88
N ILE A 88 39.72 31.03 6.85
CA ILE A 88 39.56 30.19 5.67
C ILE A 88 39.78 28.74 6.09
N VAL A 89 38.69 27.98 6.26
CA VAL A 89 38.76 26.54 6.45
C VAL A 89 39.30 25.90 5.16
N ASN A 90 40.52 25.37 5.22
CA ASN A 90 41.18 24.71 4.09
C ASN A 90 40.59 23.32 3.88
N LEU A 91 39.46 23.28 3.16
CA LEU A 91 38.70 22.08 2.80
C LEU A 91 39.55 20.99 2.10
N LYS A 92 40.75 21.31 1.61
CA LYS A 92 41.68 20.35 1.00
C LYS A 92 42.16 19.26 1.96
N GLU A 93 42.35 19.56 3.25
CA GLU A 93 42.82 18.56 4.23
C GLU A 93 41.69 17.67 4.74
N TYR A 94 40.47 18.20 4.82
CA TYR A 94 39.31 17.44 5.27
C TYR A 94 38.89 16.37 4.24
N TRP A 95 39.12 16.63 2.95
CA TRP A 95 38.61 15.80 1.86
C TRP A 95 39.61 14.72 1.42
N LYS A 96 40.89 14.85 1.80
CA LYS A 96 41.92 13.81 1.63
C LYS A 96 41.65 12.56 2.49
N LYS A 97 40.67 12.64 3.40
CA LYS A 97 40.38 11.64 4.43
C LYS A 97 39.25 10.66 4.05
N ASN A 98 38.42 10.98 3.05
CA ASN A 98 37.11 10.34 2.86
C ASN A 98 36.90 9.77 1.44
N ASP A 99 37.92 9.17 0.83
CA ASP A 99 37.93 8.54 -0.51
C ASP A 99 36.58 7.94 -0.97
N VAL A 100 35.87 8.56 -1.94
CA VAL A 100 34.76 7.90 -2.65
C VAL A 100 34.69 8.28 -4.14
N VAL A 101 34.63 7.23 -4.96
CA VAL A 101 34.68 7.14 -6.43
C VAL A 101 33.26 7.07 -7.02
N GLY A 102 33.10 7.50 -8.29
CA GLY A 102 31.83 7.90 -8.93
C GLY A 102 31.03 6.85 -9.73
N TYR A 103 29.92 7.32 -10.34
CA TYR A 103 29.09 6.60 -11.34
C TYR A 103 28.16 7.55 -12.15
N TYR A 104 27.72 7.04 -13.33
CA TYR A 104 27.08 7.64 -14.54
C TYR A 104 25.57 7.30 -14.69
N ASP A 105 24.81 7.88 -15.64
CA ASP A 105 23.35 7.69 -15.86
C ASP A 105 23.03 7.39 -17.36
N PRO A 106 22.23 6.35 -17.73
CA PRO A 106 22.02 5.90 -19.12
C PRO A 106 20.94 6.63 -19.94
N PHE A 107 20.23 7.64 -19.42
CA PHE A 107 19.04 8.16 -20.10
C PHE A 107 19.24 9.29 -21.14
N LEU A 108 20.49 9.66 -21.44
CA LEU A 108 20.80 10.68 -22.46
C LEU A 108 21.47 10.02 -23.66
N GLY A 109 20.72 9.83 -24.75
CA GLY A 109 21.22 9.33 -26.04
C GLY A 109 22.18 10.31 -26.75
N ILE A 110 23.33 10.58 -26.12
CA ILE A 110 24.44 11.34 -26.70
C ILE A 110 25.49 10.32 -27.15
N GLN A 111 25.88 10.36 -28.42
CA GLN A 111 26.94 9.50 -28.96
C GLN A 111 28.25 9.70 -28.17
N GLU A 112 28.86 8.58 -27.78
CA GLU A 112 30.07 8.49 -26.97
C GLU A 112 31.22 9.34 -27.55
N LYS A 113 31.81 10.19 -26.72
CA LYS A 113 33.26 10.40 -26.80
C LYS A 113 33.88 9.42 -25.81
N GLN A 114 34.72 8.51 -26.31
CA GLN A 114 35.55 7.64 -25.47
C GLN A 114 36.36 8.49 -24.50
N ILE A 115 36.05 8.43 -23.21
CA ILE A 115 36.88 9.03 -22.17
C ILE A 115 37.75 7.92 -21.60
N ASN A 116 39.05 8.08 -21.81
CA ASN A 116 40.11 7.22 -21.32
C ASN A 116 40.11 7.27 -19.78
N TYR A 117 39.96 6.13 -19.09
CA TYR A 117 39.81 6.03 -17.62
C TYR A 117 41.06 6.42 -16.80
N ASN A 118 42.04 7.09 -17.40
CA ASN A 118 43.32 7.48 -16.78
C ASN A 118 43.43 8.99 -16.49
N THR A 119 42.34 9.75 -16.42
CA THR A 119 42.37 11.19 -16.11
C THR A 119 41.69 11.50 -14.78
N SER A 120 42.46 12.04 -13.84
CA SER A 120 41.98 12.56 -12.56
C SER A 120 41.06 13.76 -12.77
N ILE A 121 39.79 13.62 -12.38
CA ILE A 121 38.78 14.69 -12.46
C ILE A 121 38.99 15.68 -11.29
N PRO A 122 39.03 17.00 -11.52
CA PRO A 122 39.22 17.99 -10.47
C PRO A 122 38.02 18.10 -9.50
N ILE A 123 38.32 18.36 -8.22
CA ILE A 123 37.36 18.42 -7.08
C ILE A 123 36.19 19.39 -7.31
N SER A 124 36.39 20.45 -8.10
CA SER A 124 35.32 21.40 -8.45
C SER A 124 34.23 20.78 -9.34
N GLU A 125 34.60 19.81 -10.18
CA GLU A 125 33.73 19.13 -11.12
C GLU A 125 32.94 18.02 -10.41
N SER A 126 33.55 17.30 -9.45
CA SER A 126 32.85 16.31 -8.62
C SER A 126 31.80 16.93 -7.68
N ILE A 127 32.04 18.13 -7.14
CA ILE A 127 31.05 18.88 -6.35
C ILE A 127 29.88 19.36 -7.21
N ARG A 128 30.16 19.79 -8.46
CA ARG A 128 29.11 20.15 -9.42
C ARG A 128 28.24 18.94 -9.74
N ILE A 129 28.84 17.78 -10.00
CA ILE A 129 28.15 16.51 -10.26
C ILE A 129 27.30 16.08 -9.05
N SER A 130 27.79 16.21 -7.81
CA SER A 130 27.02 15.88 -6.60
C SER A 130 25.81 16.81 -6.39
N LYS A 131 25.99 18.12 -6.60
CA LYS A 131 24.88 19.08 -6.57
C LYS A 131 23.88 18.85 -7.71
N GLU A 132 24.34 18.41 -8.88
CA GLU A 132 23.48 17.99 -9.99
C GLU A 132 22.69 16.73 -9.65
N LYS A 133 23.31 15.73 -9.02
CA LYS A 133 22.62 14.51 -8.54
C LYS A 133 21.55 14.83 -7.50
N GLU A 134 21.84 15.72 -6.55
CA GLU A 134 20.84 16.12 -5.54
C GLU A 134 19.69 16.92 -6.16
N LYS A 135 19.98 17.78 -7.15
CA LYS A 135 18.94 18.47 -7.94
C LYS A 135 18.12 17.50 -8.78
N GLN A 136 18.74 16.51 -9.41
CA GLN A 136 18.04 15.45 -10.15
C GLN A 136 17.16 14.63 -9.22
N ARG A 137 17.66 14.28 -8.03
CA ARG A 137 16.91 13.58 -6.98
C ARG A 137 15.67 14.37 -6.56
N GLN A 138 15.80 15.67 -6.30
CA GLN A 138 14.68 16.53 -5.96
C GLN A 138 13.68 16.69 -7.12
N LYS A 139 14.16 16.80 -8.36
CA LYS A 139 13.29 16.82 -9.55
C LYS A 139 12.48 15.54 -9.69
N GLN A 140 13.11 14.37 -9.53
CA GLN A 140 12.41 13.08 -9.58
C GLN A 140 11.38 12.96 -8.45
N LEU A 141 11.70 13.39 -7.23
CA LEU A 141 10.76 13.38 -6.10
C LEU A 141 9.55 14.30 -6.35
N ASN A 142 9.76 15.47 -6.95
CA ASN A 142 8.68 16.39 -7.28
C ASN A 142 7.79 15.84 -8.40
N LEU A 143 8.38 15.27 -9.46
CA LEU A 143 7.64 14.56 -10.51
C LEU A 143 6.83 13.39 -9.94
N PHE A 144 7.38 12.66 -8.97
CA PHE A 144 6.66 11.60 -8.26
C PHE A 144 5.44 12.13 -7.49
N LYS A 145 5.61 13.23 -6.74
CA LYS A 145 4.49 13.86 -6.01
C LYS A 145 3.40 14.38 -6.93
N GLU A 146 3.78 15.00 -8.06
CA GLU A 146 2.82 15.46 -9.08
C GLU A 146 2.09 14.29 -9.72
N TRP A 147 2.80 13.20 -10.05
CA TRP A 147 2.20 12.00 -10.61
C TRP A 147 1.19 11.34 -9.67
N VAL A 148 1.53 11.21 -8.38
CA VAL A 148 0.61 10.68 -7.35
C VAL A 148 -0.65 11.56 -7.25
N LYS A 149 -0.49 12.88 -7.27
CA LYS A 149 -1.60 13.84 -7.18
C LYS A 149 -2.54 13.79 -8.40
N ASN A 150 -1.99 13.48 -9.58
CA ASN A 150 -2.74 13.42 -10.84
C ASN A 150 -3.41 12.07 -11.13
N LYS A 151 -3.29 11.07 -10.23
CA LYS A 151 -4.01 9.80 -10.39
C LYS A 151 -5.52 10.01 -10.28
N ILE A 152 -6.26 9.63 -11.32
CA ILE A 152 -7.72 9.55 -11.30
C ILE A 152 -8.14 8.56 -10.21
N LYS A 153 -8.86 9.03 -9.19
CA LYS A 153 -9.33 8.17 -8.09
C LYS A 153 -10.46 7.26 -8.56
N ILE A 154 -10.52 6.05 -8.00
CA ILE A 154 -11.64 5.11 -8.22
C ILE A 154 -12.87 5.70 -7.50
N PRO A 155 -14.07 5.67 -8.10
CA PRO A 155 -15.28 6.15 -7.43
C PRO A 155 -15.58 5.33 -6.18
N SER A 156 -16.09 6.00 -5.14
CA SER A 156 -16.45 5.32 -3.91
C SER A 156 -17.67 4.42 -4.09
N PRO A 157 -17.72 3.24 -3.41
CA PRO A 157 -18.88 2.37 -3.51
C PRO A 157 -20.09 3.08 -2.91
N VAL A 158 -21.22 2.98 -3.60
CA VAL A 158 -22.50 3.54 -3.16
C VAL A 158 -23.49 2.41 -3.01
N ARG A 159 -24.28 2.43 -1.94
CA ARG A 159 -25.33 1.44 -1.72
C ARG A 159 -26.50 1.68 -2.68
N VAL A 160 -26.93 0.63 -3.39
CA VAL A 160 -28.05 0.71 -4.32
C VAL A 160 -29.32 0.16 -3.66
N HIS A 161 -30.31 1.04 -3.45
CA HIS A 161 -31.60 0.69 -2.82
C HIS A 161 -32.71 0.30 -3.78
N ASN A 162 -32.50 0.50 -5.08
CA ASN A 162 -33.50 0.18 -6.10
C ASN A 162 -33.55 -1.32 -6.41
N LEU A 163 -33.83 -2.13 -5.40
CA LEU A 163 -34.30 -3.51 -5.51
C LEU A 163 -35.77 -3.67 -5.08
N LEU A 164 -36.48 -2.57 -4.78
CA LEU A 164 -37.93 -2.61 -4.64
C LEU A 164 -38.57 -2.88 -6.02
N HIS A 165 -39.11 -4.08 -6.15
CA HIS A 165 -40.52 -4.32 -6.48
C HIS A 165 -41.32 -3.11 -7.00
N CYS A 166 -40.94 -2.52 -8.12
CA CYS A 166 -41.92 -2.03 -9.07
C CYS A 166 -42.24 -3.22 -9.95
N SER A 167 -43.27 -3.98 -9.56
CA SER A 167 -44.25 -4.34 -10.56
C SER A 167 -44.77 -3.01 -11.12
N ASP A 168 -44.07 -2.47 -12.14
CA ASP A 168 -44.77 -1.68 -13.11
C ASP A 168 -45.90 -2.60 -13.56
N SER A 169 -47.12 -2.26 -13.16
CA SER A 169 -48.35 -2.96 -13.48
C SER A 169 -48.58 -3.11 -15.00
N ASN A 170 -47.66 -2.59 -15.82
CA ASN A 170 -47.64 -2.72 -17.27
C ASN A 170 -46.48 -3.53 -17.88
N LYS A 171 -45.51 -4.07 -17.13
CA LYS A 171 -44.49 -5.00 -17.70
C LYS A 171 -44.05 -6.06 -16.69
N ASN A 172 -44.72 -7.22 -16.74
CA ASN A 172 -44.32 -8.46 -16.05
C ASN A 172 -42.97 -8.97 -16.57
N LYS A 173 -41.85 -8.46 -16.04
CA LYS A 173 -40.57 -9.14 -16.02
C LYS A 173 -39.84 -8.90 -14.71
N THR A 174 -39.41 -9.97 -14.05
CA THR A 174 -38.63 -9.89 -12.81
C THR A 174 -37.25 -9.28 -13.11
N LYS A 175 -36.61 -8.60 -12.15
CA LYS A 175 -35.31 -7.93 -12.36
C LYS A 175 -34.20 -8.89 -12.85
N ILE A 176 -34.34 -10.19 -12.57
CA ILE A 176 -33.49 -11.28 -13.09
C ILE A 176 -33.51 -11.31 -14.62
N GLU A 177 -34.65 -11.01 -15.26
CA GLU A 177 -34.78 -10.99 -16.73
C GLU A 177 -34.26 -9.68 -17.38
N LYS A 178 -33.91 -8.66 -16.57
CA LYS A 178 -33.35 -7.37 -17.04
C LYS A 178 -31.83 -7.28 -16.84
N MET A 179 -31.20 -8.28 -16.22
CA MET A 179 -29.76 -8.31 -16.02
C MET A 179 -29.11 -8.78 -17.34
N TYR A 180 -28.23 -7.96 -17.90
CA TYR A 180 -27.61 -8.21 -19.21
C TYR A 180 -26.20 -8.77 -19.04
N ASP A 181 -25.88 -9.81 -19.80
CA ASP A 181 -24.50 -10.23 -19.99
C ASP A 181 -23.72 -9.11 -20.68
N ILE A 182 -22.53 -8.82 -20.18
CA ILE A 182 -21.61 -7.88 -20.81
C ILE A 182 -20.80 -8.69 -21.82
N ARG A 183 -20.94 -8.36 -23.11
CA ARG A 183 -20.11 -8.90 -24.16
C ARG A 183 -19.60 -7.77 -25.05
N ILE A 184 -18.28 -7.63 -25.10
CA ILE A 184 -17.59 -6.61 -25.90
C ILE A 184 -16.59 -7.35 -26.77
N ASP A 185 -16.83 -7.35 -28.07
CA ASP A 185 -15.92 -7.94 -29.05
C ASP A 185 -14.86 -6.88 -29.46
N ASN A 186 -13.64 -7.32 -29.82
CA ASN A 186 -12.51 -6.45 -30.20
C ASN A 186 -12.08 -5.42 -29.13
N PHE A 187 -12.21 -5.77 -27.86
CA PHE A 187 -11.76 -4.99 -26.73
C PHE A 187 -10.22 -4.87 -26.70
N THR A 188 -9.74 -3.63 -26.68
CA THR A 188 -8.32 -3.29 -26.58
C THR A 188 -8.07 -2.48 -25.30
N LEU A 189 -6.99 -2.81 -24.59
CA LEU A 189 -6.61 -2.14 -23.36
C LEU A 189 -5.18 -1.64 -23.47
N SER A 190 -4.98 -0.33 -23.32
CA SER A 190 -3.67 0.31 -23.28
C SER A 190 -3.53 1.25 -22.08
N ILE A 191 -2.30 1.36 -21.56
CA ILE A 191 -1.87 2.41 -20.63
C ILE A 191 -0.70 3.14 -21.26
N GLY A 192 -0.87 4.42 -21.55
CA GLY A 192 0.14 5.21 -22.27
C GLY A 192 0.49 4.54 -23.61
N GLN A 193 1.76 4.21 -23.82
CA GLN A 193 2.25 3.54 -25.03
C GLN A 193 2.22 1.99 -24.94
N ARG A 194 1.95 1.42 -23.77
CA ARG A 194 1.96 -0.04 -23.57
C ARG A 194 0.56 -0.62 -23.79
N SER A 195 0.42 -1.45 -24.81
CA SER A 195 -0.77 -2.27 -25.01
C SER A 195 -0.74 -3.50 -24.09
N LEU A 196 -1.78 -3.64 -23.27
CA LEU A 196 -2.01 -4.71 -22.31
C LEU A 196 -2.94 -5.80 -22.87
N LEU A 197 -4.00 -5.42 -23.58
CA LEU A 197 -4.87 -6.33 -24.34
C LEU A 197 -5.03 -5.84 -25.78
N THR A 198 -5.07 -6.79 -26.72
CA THR A 198 -5.23 -6.54 -28.17
C THR A 198 -6.32 -7.42 -28.74
N ASP A 199 -7.36 -6.80 -29.32
CA ASP A 199 -8.47 -7.43 -30.05
C ASP A 199 -9.09 -8.65 -29.33
N THR A 200 -9.47 -8.44 -28.07
CA THR A 200 -9.98 -9.51 -27.19
C THR A 200 -11.49 -9.44 -27.02
N THR A 201 -12.14 -10.55 -26.69
CA THR A 201 -13.57 -10.52 -26.35
C THR A 201 -13.72 -10.49 -24.83
N LEU A 202 -14.24 -9.39 -24.27
CA LEU A 202 -14.60 -9.32 -22.86
C LEU A 202 -16.03 -9.84 -22.67
N LYS A 203 -16.16 -11.01 -22.05
CA LYS A 203 -17.44 -11.65 -21.68
C LYS A 203 -17.57 -11.72 -20.17
N ILE A 204 -18.66 -11.18 -19.61
CA ILE A 204 -19.02 -11.28 -18.21
C ILE A 204 -20.50 -11.62 -18.15
N ASN A 205 -20.80 -12.84 -17.72
CA ASN A 205 -22.17 -13.28 -17.52
C ASN A 205 -22.67 -12.85 -16.15
N VAL A 206 -23.98 -12.65 -16.05
CA VAL A 206 -24.63 -12.30 -14.79
C VAL A 206 -24.59 -13.49 -13.81
N MET A 207 -24.38 -13.22 -12.53
CA MET A 207 -24.34 -14.18 -11.41
C MET A 207 -23.13 -15.14 -11.40
N ASN A 208 -22.28 -15.10 -12.42
CA ASN A 208 -21.04 -15.88 -12.43
C ASN A 208 -19.97 -15.23 -11.54
N LYS A 209 -19.09 -16.09 -11.01
CA LYS A 209 -17.96 -15.68 -10.16
C LYS A 209 -16.68 -15.98 -10.90
N TYR A 210 -16.03 -14.92 -11.36
CA TYR A 210 -14.84 -14.98 -12.21
C TYR A 210 -13.57 -14.83 -11.38
N GLY A 211 -12.67 -15.81 -11.48
CA GLY A 211 -11.29 -15.68 -11.01
C GLY A 211 -10.40 -15.12 -12.11
N LEU A 212 -9.86 -13.91 -11.93
CA LEU A 212 -8.97 -13.26 -12.90
C LEU A 212 -7.50 -13.56 -12.56
N ILE A 213 -6.86 -14.36 -13.41
CA ILE A 213 -5.51 -14.90 -13.19
C ILE A 213 -4.55 -14.40 -14.27
N GLY A 214 -3.32 -14.12 -13.87
CA GLY A 214 -2.23 -13.71 -14.77
C GLY A 214 -1.03 -13.21 -13.98
N LYS A 215 0.08 -12.99 -14.68
CA LYS A 215 1.33 -12.46 -14.09
C LYS A 215 1.17 -11.06 -13.51
N ASN A 216 2.03 -10.73 -12.56
CA ASN A 216 2.07 -9.38 -12.00
C ASN A 216 2.53 -8.37 -13.05
N GLY A 217 1.84 -7.22 -13.11
CA GLY A 217 2.12 -6.17 -14.09
C GLY A 217 1.59 -6.43 -15.50
N ILE A 218 0.71 -7.43 -15.70
CA ILE A 218 0.06 -7.70 -17.00
C ILE A 218 -1.15 -6.78 -17.27
N GLY A 219 -1.74 -6.18 -16.23
CA GLY A 219 -2.87 -5.25 -16.36
C GLY A 219 -4.15 -5.60 -15.59
N LYS A 220 -4.14 -6.62 -14.71
CA LYS A 220 -5.32 -7.08 -13.94
C LYS A 220 -6.03 -5.94 -13.20
N SER A 221 -5.32 -5.25 -12.29
CA SER A 221 -5.86 -4.10 -11.54
C SER A 221 -6.26 -2.94 -12.45
N THR A 222 -5.59 -2.76 -13.59
CA THR A 222 -5.97 -1.74 -14.57
C THR A 222 -7.30 -2.05 -15.25
N LEU A 223 -7.53 -3.30 -15.62
CA LEU A 223 -8.81 -3.73 -16.18
C LEU A 223 -9.94 -3.47 -15.18
N LEU A 224 -9.75 -3.87 -13.91
CA LEU A 224 -10.71 -3.60 -12.83
C LEU A 224 -10.95 -2.09 -12.64
N ALA A 225 -9.89 -1.28 -12.63
CA ALA A 225 -10.01 0.17 -12.47
C ALA A 225 -10.77 0.83 -13.63
N LYS A 226 -10.55 0.39 -14.88
CA LYS A 226 -11.30 0.90 -16.04
C LYS A 226 -12.78 0.51 -15.99
N LEU A 227 -13.07 -0.73 -15.57
CA LEU A 227 -14.44 -1.19 -15.34
C LEU A 227 -15.15 -0.36 -14.26
N ALA A 228 -14.49 -0.14 -13.12
CA ALA A 228 -15.03 0.64 -12.01
C ALA A 228 -15.30 2.11 -12.36
N ARG A 229 -14.52 2.69 -13.29
CA ARG A 229 -14.68 4.07 -13.74
C ARG A 229 -15.67 4.25 -14.89
N TYR A 230 -16.27 3.18 -15.39
CA TYR A 230 -17.12 3.21 -16.60
C TYR A 230 -16.40 3.84 -17.80
N GLU A 231 -15.08 3.62 -17.94
CA GLU A 231 -14.29 4.11 -19.09
C GLU A 231 -14.59 3.32 -20.39
N ILE A 232 -15.33 2.21 -20.29
CA ILE A 232 -15.70 1.35 -21.41
C ILE A 232 -17.10 1.76 -21.88
N GLU A 233 -17.19 2.36 -23.07
CA GLU A 233 -18.41 2.99 -23.60
C GLU A 233 -19.59 2.01 -23.76
N GLU A 234 -19.31 0.73 -24.01
CA GLU A 234 -20.36 -0.28 -24.20
C GLU A 234 -21.03 -0.75 -22.90
N ILE A 235 -20.51 -0.34 -21.73
CA ILE A 235 -21.11 -0.69 -20.43
C ILE A 235 -22.25 0.28 -20.11
N LYS A 236 -23.47 -0.25 -20.04
CA LYS A 236 -24.66 0.52 -19.63
C LYS A 236 -24.46 1.10 -18.22
N LYS A 237 -24.69 2.40 -18.08
CA LYS A 237 -24.59 3.13 -16.79
C LYS A 237 -25.60 2.65 -15.73
N ASP A 238 -26.59 1.86 -16.12
CA ASP A 238 -27.57 1.25 -15.21
C ASP A 238 -26.97 0.13 -14.35
N ILE A 239 -25.86 -0.47 -14.78
CA ILE A 239 -25.18 -1.54 -14.03
C ILE A 239 -24.35 -0.89 -12.93
N SER A 240 -24.62 -1.27 -11.68
CA SER A 240 -23.87 -0.77 -10.54
C SER A 240 -22.61 -1.61 -10.29
N ILE A 241 -21.43 -0.97 -10.32
CA ILE A 241 -20.12 -1.62 -10.18
C ILE A 241 -19.41 -1.04 -8.94
N ALA A 242 -18.99 -1.92 -8.03
CA ALA A 242 -18.16 -1.55 -6.87
C ALA A 242 -16.76 -2.17 -6.98
N CYS A 243 -15.74 -1.41 -6.57
CA CYS A 243 -14.34 -1.84 -6.55
C CYS A 243 -13.68 -1.46 -5.22
N ILE A 244 -12.69 -2.25 -4.79
CA ILE A 244 -11.86 -1.97 -3.60
C ILE A 244 -11.16 -0.61 -3.72
N GLU A 245 -11.50 0.30 -2.80
CA GLU A 245 -10.74 1.52 -2.56
C GLU A 245 -9.44 1.14 -1.81
N GLN A 246 -8.28 1.43 -2.39
CA GLN A 246 -7.00 1.14 -1.74
C GLN A 246 -6.60 2.20 -0.69
N ASP A 247 -7.17 3.42 -0.74
CA ASP A 247 -6.81 4.52 0.17
C ASP A 247 -8.05 5.20 0.76
N LEU A 248 -8.32 4.92 2.04
CA LEU A 248 -9.43 5.51 2.79
C LEU A 248 -8.94 6.70 3.64
N PHE A 249 -9.27 7.93 3.24
CA PHE A 249 -8.87 9.16 3.92
C PHE A 249 -10.00 9.72 4.80
N LEU A 250 -10.50 8.92 5.74
CA LEU A 250 -11.52 9.35 6.70
C LEU A 250 -10.92 9.24 8.09
N GLU A 251 -10.50 10.38 8.65
CA GLU A 251 -9.68 10.42 9.85
C GLU A 251 -10.49 10.39 11.16
N ASP A 252 -11.64 11.05 11.15
CA ASP A 252 -12.42 11.32 12.37
C ASP A 252 -13.69 10.47 12.55
N VAL A 253 -14.05 9.66 11.55
CA VAL A 253 -15.28 8.86 11.56
C VAL A 253 -15.05 7.52 12.28
N THR A 254 -16.08 6.97 12.92
CA THR A 254 -15.99 5.62 13.50
C THR A 254 -16.02 4.54 12.42
N VAL A 255 -15.53 3.35 12.73
CA VAL A 255 -15.52 2.22 11.78
C VAL A 255 -16.92 1.85 11.31
N LEU A 256 -17.90 1.79 12.23
CA LEU A 256 -19.29 1.47 11.90
C LEU A 256 -19.94 2.54 11.01
N GLU A 257 -19.78 3.82 11.38
CA GLU A 257 -20.31 4.94 10.60
C GLU A 257 -19.70 4.97 9.19
N CYS A 258 -18.41 4.66 9.05
CA CYS A 258 -17.74 4.61 7.75
C CYS A 258 -18.36 3.59 6.79
N VAL A 259 -18.80 2.42 7.29
CA VAL A 259 -19.54 1.44 6.49
C VAL A 259 -20.94 1.94 6.16
N LEU A 260 -21.61 2.51 7.15
CA LEU A 260 -22.95 3.05 7.02
C LEU A 260 -23.05 4.26 6.07
N MET A 261 -21.96 5.01 5.86
CA MET A 261 -21.87 6.14 4.91
C MET A 261 -21.86 5.71 3.44
N VAL A 262 -21.58 4.44 3.14
CA VAL A 262 -21.75 3.88 1.79
C VAL A 262 -23.19 4.02 1.32
N ASP A 263 -24.11 3.94 2.28
CA ASP A 263 -25.53 4.19 2.10
C ASP A 263 -25.82 5.70 2.11
N LYS A 264 -25.50 6.35 0.99
CA LYS A 264 -25.72 7.79 0.81
C LYS A 264 -27.18 8.18 0.99
N LEU A 265 -28.10 7.40 0.41
CA LEU A 265 -29.53 7.71 0.49
C LEU A 265 -30.03 7.69 1.94
N ARG A 266 -29.69 6.66 2.72
CA ARG A 266 -30.03 6.59 4.16
C ARG A 266 -29.39 7.74 4.92
N HIS A 267 -28.13 8.05 4.64
CA HIS A 267 -27.42 9.14 5.29
C HIS A 267 -28.06 10.51 5.00
N ASP A 268 -28.38 10.79 3.74
CA ASP A 268 -29.02 12.04 3.29
C ASP A 268 -30.41 12.21 3.92
N LEU A 269 -31.22 11.13 3.95
CA LEU A 269 -32.55 11.16 4.59
C LEU A 269 -32.48 11.40 6.10
N LEU A 270 -31.50 10.81 6.80
CA LEU A 270 -31.31 11.04 8.24
C LEU A 270 -30.83 12.47 8.52
N MET A 271 -29.93 13.00 7.69
CA MET A 271 -29.49 14.40 7.78
C MET A 271 -30.65 15.37 7.50
N GLU A 272 -31.49 15.08 6.51
CA GLU A 272 -32.70 15.87 6.22
C GLU A 272 -33.70 15.81 7.38
N LEU A 273 -33.91 14.63 7.97
CA LEU A 273 -34.75 14.43 9.15
C LEU A 273 -34.28 15.27 10.34
N GLU A 274 -32.99 15.21 10.68
CA GLU A 274 -32.40 15.96 11.79
C GLU A 274 -32.55 17.48 11.58
N GLN A 275 -32.36 17.97 10.35
CA GLN A 275 -32.57 19.37 10.01
C GLN A 275 -34.02 19.81 10.16
N LEU A 276 -34.99 18.96 9.78
CA LEU A 276 -36.41 19.26 9.93
C LEU A 276 -36.84 19.23 11.41
N GLU A 277 -36.33 18.29 12.21
CA GLU A 277 -36.56 18.25 13.66
C GLU A 277 -35.96 19.47 14.39
N LEU A 278 -34.78 19.94 13.96
CA LEU A 278 -34.19 21.19 14.43
C LEU A 278 -35.01 22.43 14.03
N LYS A 279 -35.65 22.44 12.86
CA LYS A 279 -36.57 23.51 12.45
C LYS A 279 -37.87 23.48 13.25
N LYS A 280 -38.40 22.28 13.56
CA LYS A 280 -39.58 22.07 14.39
C LYS A 280 -39.36 22.52 15.85
N SER A 281 -38.20 22.17 16.42
CA SER A 281 -37.85 22.61 17.79
C SER A 281 -37.63 24.12 17.90
N LYS A 282 -37.13 24.78 16.84
CA LYS A 282 -36.96 26.25 16.80
C LYS A 282 -38.29 27.02 16.62
N SER A 283 -39.24 26.48 15.86
CA SER A 283 -40.59 27.07 15.71
C SER A 283 -41.37 26.98 17.03
N ALA A 284 -41.26 25.87 17.76
CA ALA A 284 -41.90 25.68 19.06
C ALA A 284 -41.38 26.60 20.20
N GLN A 285 -40.13 27.10 20.12
CA GLN A 285 -39.55 27.99 21.15
C GLN A 285 -39.79 29.49 20.91
N GLY A 286 -40.36 29.89 19.77
CA GLY A 286 -40.65 31.29 19.44
C GLY A 286 -41.86 31.92 20.14
N GLY A 287 -42.62 31.15 20.93
CA GLY A 287 -43.90 31.57 21.53
C GLY A 287 -43.87 32.02 22.99
N GLY A 288 -42.71 32.12 23.66
CA GLY A 288 -42.64 32.41 25.09
C GLY A 288 -41.72 33.57 25.47
N CYS A 289 -42.27 34.79 25.62
CA CYS A 289 -41.58 35.90 26.29
C CYS A 289 -41.69 35.78 27.82
N PRO A 290 -40.63 36.05 28.61
CA PRO A 290 -40.74 36.45 30.02
C PRO A 290 -40.92 37.97 30.16
N ASN A 291 -41.72 38.37 31.15
CA ASN A 291 -42.27 39.70 31.41
C ASN A 291 -41.28 40.82 31.84
N GLY A 292 -41.70 42.07 31.55
CA GLY A 292 -41.37 43.33 32.25
C GLY A 292 -40.79 44.42 31.32
N GLU A 293 -41.29 45.66 31.18
CA GLU A 293 -42.29 46.48 31.88
C GLU A 293 -42.83 47.58 30.91
N SER A 294 -44.13 47.88 31.02
CA SER A 294 -44.80 49.20 30.90
C SER A 294 -44.38 50.25 29.84
N LYS A 295 -45.28 50.56 28.88
CA LYS A 295 -46.09 51.81 28.86
C LYS A 295 -46.95 51.96 27.57
N LYS A 296 -48.26 52.09 27.80
CA LYS A 296 -49.37 52.78 27.08
C LYS A 296 -49.19 53.19 25.60
N GLY A 297 -50.17 52.81 24.77
CA GLY A 297 -50.50 53.51 23.52
C GLY A 297 -51.47 52.78 22.61
N ASP A 298 -52.75 53.13 22.72
CA ASP A 298 -53.94 52.87 21.89
C ASP A 298 -53.82 52.22 20.49
N GLY A 299 -54.63 51.16 20.31
CA GLY A 299 -55.69 51.13 19.28
C GLY A 299 -55.31 51.02 17.79
N LYS A 300 -55.07 49.79 17.30
CA LYS A 300 -55.49 49.22 15.99
C LYS A 300 -54.61 48.02 15.61
N GLN A 301 -54.81 46.87 16.24
CA GLN A 301 -54.21 45.59 15.82
C GLN A 301 -55.09 44.48 16.36
N LYS A 302 -56.05 44.00 15.56
CA LYS A 302 -56.86 42.81 15.88
C LYS A 302 -57.25 41.99 14.64
N GLN A 303 -56.61 42.25 13.50
CA GLN A 303 -56.86 41.52 12.24
C GLN A 303 -55.57 41.06 11.53
N LYS A 304 -54.40 41.21 12.18
CA LYS A 304 -53.11 40.72 11.65
C LYS A 304 -52.46 39.63 12.50
N GLU A 305 -53.05 39.29 13.65
CA GLU A 305 -52.52 38.23 14.54
C GLU A 305 -53.13 36.85 14.24
N GLU A 306 -54.33 36.78 13.65
CA GLU A 306 -54.96 35.51 13.24
C GLU A 306 -54.36 34.97 11.92
N GLU A 307 -54.07 35.82 10.92
CA GLU A 307 -53.43 35.39 9.66
C GLU A 307 -51.95 34.95 9.82
N VAL A 308 -51.27 35.35 10.89
CA VAL A 308 -49.87 34.96 11.18
C VAL A 308 -49.83 33.62 11.93
N ASN A 309 -50.83 33.33 12.78
CA ASN A 309 -50.97 32.03 13.43
C ASN A 309 -51.41 30.93 12.44
N GLU A 310 -52.32 31.22 11.50
CA GLU A 310 -52.72 30.24 10.48
C GLU A 310 -51.57 29.86 9.54
N ARG A 311 -50.71 30.82 9.16
CA ARG A 311 -49.50 30.53 8.35
C ARG A 311 -48.44 29.74 9.11
N GLY A 312 -48.28 29.97 10.42
CA GLY A 312 -47.39 29.17 11.26
C GLY A 312 -47.86 27.73 11.44
N GLU A 313 -49.17 27.51 11.55
CA GLU A 313 -49.77 26.17 11.62
C GLU A 313 -49.74 25.43 10.27
N GLU A 314 -49.85 26.13 9.14
CA GLU A 314 -49.67 25.56 7.79
C GLU A 314 -48.22 25.11 7.58
N ASP A 315 -47.24 25.92 7.98
CA ASP A 315 -45.81 25.58 7.89
C ASP A 315 -45.43 24.39 8.79
N GLU A 316 -46.01 24.26 10.00
CA GLU A 316 -45.81 23.09 10.87
C GLU A 316 -46.42 21.81 10.29
N LYS A 317 -47.62 21.88 9.71
CA LYS A 317 -48.27 20.73 9.04
C LYS A 317 -47.48 20.28 7.81
N ASP A 318 -46.90 21.21 7.06
CA ASP A 318 -46.04 20.92 5.91
C ASP A 318 -44.71 20.26 6.31
N ILE A 319 -44.13 20.67 7.44
CA ILE A 319 -42.93 20.02 8.01
C ILE A 319 -43.27 18.60 8.45
N ASP A 320 -44.40 18.39 9.12
CA ASP A 320 -44.84 17.07 9.58
C ASP A 320 -45.14 16.11 8.43
N MET A 321 -45.74 16.60 7.34
CA MET A 321 -45.93 15.82 6.10
C MET A 321 -44.58 15.44 5.45
N LYS A 322 -43.58 16.33 5.48
CA LYS A 322 -42.23 16.01 4.96
C LYS A 322 -41.51 14.98 5.83
N ILE A 323 -41.60 15.12 7.15
CA ILE A 323 -41.04 14.15 8.11
C ILE A 323 -41.68 12.76 7.89
N LEU A 324 -43.01 12.70 7.73
CA LEU A 324 -43.71 11.45 7.45
C LEU A 324 -43.23 10.79 6.14
N ASN A 325 -43.12 11.56 5.06
CA ASN A 325 -42.59 11.07 3.79
C ASN A 325 -41.15 10.54 3.90
N ILE A 326 -40.31 11.17 4.72
CA ILE A 326 -38.94 10.70 4.98
C ILE A 326 -38.97 9.38 5.77
N TYR A 327 -39.80 9.27 6.80
CA TYR A 327 -39.98 8.02 7.55
C TYR A 327 -40.50 6.87 6.65
N GLU A 328 -41.43 7.14 5.74
CA GLU A 328 -41.88 6.16 4.75
C GLU A 328 -40.74 5.69 3.84
N LYS A 329 -39.92 6.63 3.32
CA LYS A 329 -38.73 6.30 2.52
C LYS A 329 -37.69 5.51 3.32
N LEU A 330 -37.40 5.89 4.57
CA LEU A 330 -36.48 5.18 5.45
C LEU A 330 -36.98 3.76 5.76
N ASN A 331 -38.29 3.59 5.99
CA ASN A 331 -38.90 2.30 6.20
C ASN A 331 -38.85 1.43 4.94
N SER A 332 -39.02 2.01 3.74
CA SER A 332 -38.88 1.26 2.47
C SER A 332 -37.47 0.67 2.26
N ILE A 333 -36.47 1.26 2.94
CA ILE A 333 -35.05 0.89 2.86
C ILE A 333 -34.63 -0.01 4.03
N ASN A 334 -35.54 -0.34 4.95
CA ASN A 334 -35.26 -1.09 6.18
C ASN A 334 -34.05 -0.51 6.95
N TYR A 335 -34.04 0.81 7.18
CA TYR A 335 -32.87 1.51 7.75
C TYR A 335 -32.36 0.92 9.09
N LEU A 336 -33.23 0.30 9.90
CA LEU A 336 -32.88 -0.35 11.17
C LEU A 336 -32.11 -1.68 10.98
N GLU A 337 -32.34 -2.39 9.87
CA GLU A 337 -31.64 -3.64 9.56
C GLU A 337 -30.22 -3.36 9.04
N ALA A 338 -30.04 -2.21 8.37
CA ALA A 338 -28.76 -1.81 7.77
C ALA A 338 -27.62 -1.75 8.80
N GLU A 339 -27.87 -1.27 10.02
CA GLU A 339 -26.86 -1.22 11.09
C GLU A 339 -26.48 -2.61 11.59
N LYS A 340 -27.47 -3.50 11.76
CA LYS A 340 -27.25 -4.89 12.16
C LYS A 340 -26.45 -5.65 11.09
N GLU A 341 -26.77 -5.42 9.82
CA GLU A 341 -26.06 -6.00 8.67
C GLU A 341 -24.61 -5.51 8.61
N ALA A 342 -24.39 -4.20 8.70
CA ALA A 342 -23.04 -3.62 8.73
C ALA A 342 -22.21 -4.16 9.90
N SER A 343 -22.79 -4.22 11.10
CA SER A 343 -22.13 -4.78 12.28
C SER A 343 -21.80 -6.27 12.11
N LYS A 344 -22.68 -7.05 11.49
CA LYS A 344 -22.45 -8.48 11.20
C LYS A 344 -21.30 -8.70 10.21
N ILE A 345 -21.24 -7.91 9.13
CA ILE A 345 -20.15 -7.96 8.14
C ILE A 345 -18.82 -7.58 8.80
N LEU A 346 -18.82 -6.50 9.60
CA LEU A 346 -17.65 -6.05 10.35
C LEU A 346 -17.17 -7.12 11.35
N CYS A 347 -18.07 -7.73 12.12
CA CYS A 347 -17.73 -8.84 13.02
C CYS A 347 -17.09 -10.01 12.28
N GLY A 348 -17.67 -10.42 11.13
CA GLY A 348 -17.11 -11.51 10.31
C GLY A 348 -15.73 -11.22 9.73
N LEU A 349 -15.42 -9.93 9.49
CA LEU A 349 -14.10 -9.47 9.06
C LEU A 349 -13.10 -9.26 10.21
N GLY A 350 -13.50 -9.55 11.45
CA GLY A 350 -12.64 -9.46 12.63
C GLY A 350 -12.70 -8.12 13.37
N PHE A 351 -13.76 -7.32 13.17
CA PHE A 351 -14.02 -6.12 13.97
C PHE A 351 -15.02 -6.40 15.09
N ASP A 352 -14.51 -6.55 16.31
CA ASP A 352 -15.32 -6.62 17.52
C ASP A 352 -16.17 -5.36 17.73
N SER A 353 -17.25 -5.46 18.50
CA SER A 353 -18.16 -4.33 18.81
C SER A 353 -17.44 -3.09 19.38
N ASN A 354 -16.33 -3.27 20.08
CA ASN A 354 -15.51 -2.16 20.59
C ASN A 354 -14.68 -1.50 19.48
N LEU A 355 -14.11 -2.29 18.56
CA LEU A 355 -13.36 -1.78 17.41
C LEU A 355 -14.28 -1.02 16.44
N GLN A 356 -15.53 -1.47 16.31
CA GLN A 356 -16.54 -0.80 15.49
C GLN A 356 -16.80 0.66 15.93
N LYS A 357 -16.63 0.97 17.22
CA LYS A 357 -16.79 2.32 17.79
C LYS A 357 -15.52 3.17 17.75
N LYS A 358 -14.36 2.58 17.40
CA LYS A 358 -13.11 3.34 17.31
C LYS A 358 -13.06 4.19 16.05
N LYS A 359 -12.22 5.22 16.07
CA LYS A 359 -11.90 6.03 14.89
C LYS A 359 -11.05 5.25 13.89
N VAL A 360 -11.28 5.50 12.61
CA VAL A 360 -10.55 4.84 11.50
C VAL A 360 -9.05 5.13 11.52
N ASN A 361 -8.61 6.30 11.99
CA ASN A 361 -7.18 6.64 12.10
C ASN A 361 -6.39 5.68 12.98
N SER A 362 -7.02 5.10 14.01
CA SER A 362 -6.37 4.15 14.92
C SER A 362 -6.13 2.77 14.33
N LEU A 363 -6.73 2.47 13.16
CA LEU A 363 -6.64 1.17 12.50
C LEU A 363 -5.31 1.00 11.76
N SER A 364 -4.75 -0.20 11.84
CA SER A 364 -3.60 -0.61 11.02
C SER A 364 -3.98 -0.70 9.54
N GLY A 365 -2.99 -0.67 8.64
CA GLY A 365 -3.23 -0.76 7.19
C GLY A 365 -4.05 -1.98 6.77
N GLY A 366 -3.76 -3.16 7.33
CA GLY A 366 -4.55 -4.37 7.07
C GLY A 366 -6.00 -4.27 7.57
N MET A 367 -6.23 -3.64 8.73
CA MET A 367 -7.59 -3.37 9.20
C MET A 367 -8.31 -2.34 8.31
N ARG A 368 -7.61 -1.33 7.79
CA ARG A 368 -8.20 -0.38 6.82
C ARG A 368 -8.63 -1.09 5.54
N MET A 369 -7.84 -2.03 5.04
CA MET A 369 -8.22 -2.86 3.89
C MET A 369 -9.49 -3.69 4.18
N ARG A 370 -9.59 -4.30 5.36
CA ARG A 370 -10.80 -5.02 5.80
C ARG A 370 -12.02 -4.10 5.91
N LEU A 371 -11.82 -2.85 6.34
CA LEU A 371 -12.87 -1.83 6.34
C LEU A 371 -13.33 -1.50 4.91
N CYS A 372 -12.42 -1.31 3.97
CA CYS A 372 -12.76 -1.12 2.55
C CYS A 372 -13.54 -2.31 1.98
N LEU A 373 -13.13 -3.53 2.31
CA LEU A 373 -13.85 -4.74 1.93
C LEU A 373 -15.27 -4.76 2.51
N SER A 374 -15.44 -4.41 3.80
CA SER A 374 -16.76 -4.35 4.44
C SER A 374 -17.70 -3.34 3.76
N ARG A 375 -17.17 -2.19 3.34
CA ARG A 375 -17.92 -1.15 2.61
C ARG A 375 -18.48 -1.68 1.29
N ILE A 376 -17.70 -2.48 0.58
CA ILE A 376 -18.10 -3.05 -0.71
C ILE A 376 -19.13 -4.15 -0.53
N LEU A 377 -18.91 -5.04 0.43
CA LEU A 377 -19.86 -6.11 0.74
C LEU A 377 -21.21 -5.55 1.20
N PHE A 378 -21.22 -4.38 1.86
CA PHE A 378 -22.43 -3.67 2.27
C PHE A 378 -23.12 -2.88 1.15
N SER A 379 -22.37 -2.45 0.12
CA SER A 379 -22.87 -1.61 -0.98
C SER A 379 -23.90 -2.30 -1.91
N ASN A 380 -24.03 -3.62 -1.86
CA ASN A 380 -25.03 -4.39 -2.63
C ASN A 380 -25.08 -4.07 -4.15
N ASN A 381 -23.91 -3.82 -4.76
CA ASN A 381 -23.77 -3.56 -6.20
C ASN A 381 -24.04 -4.81 -7.04
N ASP A 382 -24.32 -4.64 -8.33
CA ASP A 382 -24.60 -5.73 -9.28
C ASP A 382 -23.34 -6.51 -9.64
N ILE A 383 -22.22 -5.79 -9.83
CA ILE A 383 -20.89 -6.34 -10.06
C ILE A 383 -19.96 -5.91 -8.94
N ILE A 384 -19.30 -6.88 -8.31
CA ILE A 384 -18.30 -6.65 -7.27
C ILE A 384 -16.92 -7.01 -7.83
N LEU A 385 -16.00 -6.04 -7.79
CA LEU A 385 -14.61 -6.19 -8.21
C LEU A 385 -13.72 -6.24 -6.97
N LEU A 386 -13.05 -7.38 -6.75
CA LEU A 386 -12.14 -7.59 -5.63
C LEU A 386 -10.71 -7.76 -6.17
N ASP A 387 -9.82 -6.85 -5.80
CA ASP A 387 -8.40 -6.92 -6.15
C ASP A 387 -7.58 -7.40 -4.95
N GLU A 388 -7.12 -8.65 -4.99
CA GLU A 388 -6.39 -9.36 -3.94
C GLU A 388 -7.01 -9.25 -2.53
N PRO A 389 -8.28 -9.68 -2.34
CA PRO A 389 -8.98 -9.49 -1.07
C PRO A 389 -8.45 -10.37 0.06
N THR A 390 -7.73 -11.45 -0.23
CA THR A 390 -7.17 -12.39 0.75
C THR A 390 -5.91 -11.85 1.44
N ASN A 391 -5.26 -10.82 0.86
CA ASN A 391 -4.08 -10.23 1.45
C ASN A 391 -4.39 -9.63 2.84
N HIS A 392 -3.55 -9.93 3.82
CA HIS A 392 -3.69 -9.47 5.21
C HIS A 392 -4.96 -9.99 5.94
N LEU A 393 -5.62 -11.03 5.42
CA LEU A 393 -6.71 -11.73 6.10
C LEU A 393 -6.19 -12.97 6.84
N ASP A 394 -6.80 -13.24 7.99
CA ASP A 394 -6.56 -14.47 8.74
C ASP A 394 -7.39 -15.61 8.15
N ILE A 395 -7.01 -16.85 8.45
CA ILE A 395 -7.73 -18.07 8.00
C ILE A 395 -9.23 -17.98 8.32
N TYR A 396 -9.61 -17.55 9.52
CA TYR A 396 -11.02 -17.35 9.92
C TYR A 396 -11.74 -16.31 9.06
N THR A 397 -11.07 -15.20 8.76
CA THR A 397 -11.64 -14.09 7.99
C THR A 397 -11.76 -14.45 6.52
N ILE A 398 -10.79 -15.19 5.98
CA ILE A 398 -10.85 -15.76 4.63
C ILE A 398 -12.05 -16.70 4.52
N GLN A 399 -12.24 -17.60 5.48
CA GLN A 399 -13.40 -18.51 5.46
C GLN A 399 -14.73 -17.77 5.51
N PHE A 400 -14.86 -16.77 6.38
CA PHE A 400 -16.05 -15.92 6.41
C PHE A 400 -16.32 -15.25 5.06
N LEU A 401 -15.27 -14.72 4.42
CA LEU A 401 -15.37 -14.08 3.11
C LEU A 401 -15.81 -15.08 2.03
N ILE A 402 -15.26 -16.30 2.01
CA ILE A 402 -15.66 -17.38 1.11
C ILE A 402 -17.15 -17.68 1.29
N ASP A 403 -17.60 -17.91 2.53
CA ASP A 403 -19.00 -18.23 2.82
C ASP A 403 -19.95 -17.09 2.48
N TYR A 404 -19.51 -15.84 2.67
CA TYR A 404 -20.27 -14.66 2.32
C TYR A 404 -20.42 -14.53 0.80
N ILE A 405 -19.31 -14.54 0.05
CA ILE A 405 -19.34 -14.42 -1.42
C ILE A 405 -20.08 -15.60 -2.05
N LYS A 406 -19.98 -16.81 -1.50
CA LYS A 406 -20.76 -17.97 -1.94
C LYS A 406 -22.27 -17.71 -1.89
N LYS A 407 -22.76 -17.07 -0.81
CA LYS A 407 -24.17 -16.74 -0.62
C LYS A 407 -24.66 -15.55 -1.46
N LEU A 408 -23.75 -14.73 -1.99
CA LEU A 408 -24.12 -13.62 -2.86
C LEU A 408 -24.57 -14.12 -4.24
N ASN A 409 -25.80 -13.76 -4.61
CA ASN A 409 -26.37 -13.96 -5.96
C ASN A 409 -26.02 -12.77 -6.87
N LYS A 410 -24.73 -12.45 -6.96
CA LYS A 410 -24.19 -11.27 -7.68
C LYS A 410 -22.99 -11.68 -8.52
N THR A 411 -22.71 -10.93 -9.58
CA THR A 411 -21.51 -11.17 -10.39
C THR A 411 -20.29 -10.68 -9.62
N CYS A 412 -19.27 -11.53 -9.50
CA CYS A 412 -18.02 -11.18 -8.82
C CYS A 412 -16.85 -11.37 -9.77
N ILE A 413 -15.93 -10.42 -9.84
CA ILE A 413 -14.64 -10.58 -10.51
C ILE A 413 -13.57 -10.42 -9.45
N ILE A 414 -12.83 -11.49 -9.21
CA ILE A 414 -11.87 -11.60 -8.13
C ILE A 414 -10.49 -11.83 -8.71
N VAL A 415 -9.57 -10.90 -8.48
CA VAL A 415 -8.15 -11.11 -8.66
C VAL A 415 -7.61 -11.67 -7.34
N SER A 416 -7.07 -12.88 -7.37
CA SER A 416 -6.41 -13.46 -6.20
C SER A 416 -5.26 -14.35 -6.65
N HIS A 417 -4.22 -14.39 -5.83
CA HIS A 417 -3.14 -15.38 -5.92
C HIS A 417 -3.35 -16.60 -5.02
N ASP A 418 -4.44 -16.66 -4.26
CA ASP A 418 -4.79 -17.78 -3.39
C ASP A 418 -5.58 -18.85 -4.16
N ARG A 419 -5.00 -20.05 -4.29
CA ARG A 419 -5.62 -21.16 -5.04
C ARG A 419 -6.84 -21.73 -4.35
N ASP A 420 -6.77 -21.90 -3.03
CA ASP A 420 -7.85 -22.51 -2.24
C ASP A 420 -9.07 -21.57 -2.26
N PHE A 421 -8.83 -20.27 -2.12
CA PHE A 421 -9.87 -19.25 -2.25
C PHE A 421 -10.53 -19.26 -3.64
N LEU A 422 -9.73 -19.28 -4.72
CA LEU A 422 -10.25 -19.32 -6.09
C LEU A 422 -11.04 -20.62 -6.36
N ASN A 423 -10.55 -21.75 -5.85
CA ASN A 423 -11.21 -23.05 -6.00
C ASN A 423 -12.57 -23.10 -5.30
N GLU A 424 -12.70 -22.48 -4.13
CA GLU A 424 -13.96 -22.49 -3.39
C GLU A 424 -14.97 -21.48 -3.95
N VAL A 425 -14.54 -20.31 -4.44
CA VAL A 425 -15.45 -19.21 -4.78
C VAL A 425 -15.80 -19.13 -6.27
N CYS A 426 -14.86 -19.42 -7.17
CA CYS A 426 -15.01 -19.12 -8.60
C CYS A 426 -15.76 -20.22 -9.35
N THR A 427 -16.64 -19.82 -10.27
CA THR A 427 -17.31 -20.71 -11.22
C THR A 427 -16.59 -20.79 -12.56
N ASP A 428 -15.88 -19.72 -12.91
CA ASP A 428 -15.15 -19.59 -14.17
C ASP A 428 -13.83 -18.85 -13.90
N ILE A 429 -12.81 -19.17 -14.69
CA ILE A 429 -11.50 -18.54 -14.64
C ILE A 429 -11.26 -17.73 -15.93
N ILE A 430 -10.88 -16.47 -15.74
CA ILE A 430 -10.40 -15.59 -16.81
C ILE A 430 -8.88 -15.56 -16.73
N HIS A 431 -8.22 -16.15 -17.72
CA HIS A 431 -6.77 -16.19 -17.80
C HIS A 431 -6.26 -15.11 -18.76
N PHE A 432 -5.47 -14.20 -18.20
CA PHE A 432 -4.83 -13.10 -18.90
C PHE A 432 -3.46 -13.56 -19.40
N HIS A 433 -3.35 -13.83 -20.70
CA HIS A 433 -2.15 -14.39 -21.30
C HIS A 433 -1.94 -13.84 -22.71
N GLN A 434 -0.69 -13.51 -23.07
CA GLN A 434 -0.30 -13.00 -24.41
C GLN A 434 -1.17 -11.83 -24.92
N LYS A 435 -1.54 -10.89 -24.03
CA LYS A 435 -2.44 -9.77 -24.34
C LYS A 435 -3.84 -10.19 -24.78
N GLN A 436 -4.25 -11.40 -24.40
CA GLN A 436 -5.58 -11.95 -24.65
C GLN A 436 -6.27 -12.39 -23.36
N LEU A 437 -7.60 -12.41 -23.40
CA LEU A 437 -8.45 -12.95 -22.34
C LEU A 437 -8.98 -14.31 -22.80
N THR A 438 -8.64 -15.36 -22.05
CA THR A 438 -9.12 -16.73 -22.31
C THR A 438 -10.02 -17.17 -21.15
N TYR A 439 -11.13 -17.80 -21.47
CA TYR A 439 -12.17 -18.18 -20.50
C TYR A 439 -12.19 -19.69 -20.32
N TYR A 440 -12.13 -20.13 -19.08
CA TYR A 440 -12.23 -21.53 -18.69
C TYR A 440 -13.40 -21.68 -17.73
N SER A 441 -14.27 -22.66 -18.00
CA SER A 441 -15.36 -22.98 -17.08
C SER A 441 -14.85 -23.96 -16.03
N GLY A 442 -15.16 -23.70 -14.77
CA GLY A 442 -14.68 -24.50 -13.64
C GLY A 442 -13.77 -23.75 -12.66
N ASN A 443 -13.33 -24.50 -11.66
CA ASN A 443 -12.46 -24.03 -10.58
C ASN A 443 -11.00 -23.90 -11.06
N TYR A 444 -10.11 -23.37 -10.21
CA TYR A 444 -8.69 -23.19 -10.52
C TYR A 444 -8.00 -24.51 -10.93
N ASP A 445 -8.24 -25.60 -10.21
CA ASP A 445 -7.61 -26.90 -10.51
C ASP A 445 -8.02 -27.46 -11.88
N GLN A 446 -9.27 -27.20 -12.29
CA GLN A 446 -9.76 -27.61 -13.61
C GLN A 446 -9.12 -26.78 -14.72
N PHE A 447 -8.96 -25.47 -14.47
CA PHE A 447 -8.21 -24.58 -15.33
C PHE A 447 -6.75 -25.05 -15.51
N GLU A 448 -6.04 -25.35 -14.42
CA GLU A 448 -4.63 -25.77 -14.48
C GLU A 448 -4.46 -27.06 -15.31
N LYS A 449 -5.31 -28.06 -15.07
CA LYS A 449 -5.33 -29.30 -15.87
C LYS A 449 -5.60 -29.04 -17.35
N THR A 450 -6.66 -28.29 -17.65
CA THR A 450 -7.06 -27.98 -19.04
C THR A 450 -5.97 -27.19 -19.76
N ARG A 451 -5.31 -26.25 -19.08
CA ARG A 451 -4.19 -25.47 -19.60
C ARG A 451 -3.00 -26.37 -19.93
N VAL A 452 -2.60 -27.25 -19.01
CA VAL A 452 -1.48 -28.19 -19.23
C VAL A 452 -1.78 -29.11 -20.40
N GLU A 453 -3.00 -29.64 -20.49
CA GLU A 453 -3.43 -30.47 -21.63
C GLU A 453 -3.37 -29.71 -22.97
N HIS A 454 -3.85 -28.47 -22.99
CA HIS A 454 -3.77 -27.60 -24.18
C HIS A 454 -2.32 -27.35 -24.60
N LEU A 455 -1.42 -27.04 -23.65
CA LEU A 455 0.00 -26.83 -23.93
C LEU A 455 0.67 -28.09 -24.47
N LEU A 456 0.42 -29.25 -23.86
CA LEU A 456 0.94 -30.53 -24.34
C LEU A 456 0.43 -30.87 -25.75
N GLN A 457 -0.83 -30.54 -26.05
CA GLN A 457 -1.39 -30.71 -27.39
C GLN A 457 -0.68 -29.80 -28.40
N GLN A 458 -0.52 -28.51 -28.10
CA GLN A 458 0.21 -27.57 -28.95
C GLN A 458 1.65 -28.02 -29.20
N GLN A 459 2.33 -28.54 -28.16
CA GLN A 459 3.69 -29.05 -28.28
C GLN A 459 3.78 -30.27 -29.21
N ARG A 460 2.88 -31.24 -29.06
CA ARG A 460 2.80 -32.41 -29.95
C ARG A 460 2.51 -32.00 -31.40
N GLU A 461 1.61 -31.06 -31.60
CA GLU A 461 1.28 -30.53 -32.92
C GLU A 461 2.50 -29.85 -33.56
N HIS A 462 3.20 -29.00 -32.80
CA HIS A 462 4.43 -28.37 -33.23
C HIS A 462 5.51 -29.40 -33.60
N ASP A 463 5.78 -30.37 -32.73
CA ASP A 463 6.79 -31.41 -32.95
C ASP A 463 6.47 -32.23 -34.20
N SER A 464 5.18 -32.54 -34.43
CA SER A 464 4.73 -33.23 -35.63
C SER A 464 4.98 -32.41 -36.90
N ILE A 465 4.77 -31.09 -36.84
CA ILE A 465 5.02 -30.15 -37.95
C ILE A 465 6.51 -30.00 -38.18
N GLU A 466 7.32 -29.91 -37.12
CA GLU A 466 8.76 -29.78 -37.20
C GLU A 466 9.39 -31.04 -37.80
N MET A 467 8.93 -32.23 -37.40
CA MET A 467 9.34 -33.50 -37.98
C MET A 467 8.98 -33.60 -39.46
N LYS A 468 7.78 -33.15 -39.85
CA LYS A 468 7.38 -33.05 -41.27
C LYS A 468 8.29 -32.07 -42.04
N LYS A 469 8.58 -30.89 -41.48
CA LYS A 469 9.50 -29.91 -42.07
C LYS A 469 10.90 -30.51 -42.27
N LYS A 470 11.47 -31.12 -41.22
CA LYS A 470 12.77 -31.81 -41.28
C LYS A 470 12.79 -32.92 -42.33
N HIS A 471 11.72 -33.72 -42.45
CA HIS A 471 11.62 -34.78 -43.44
C HIS A 471 11.59 -34.23 -44.88
N VAL A 472 10.75 -33.23 -45.13
CA VAL A 472 10.65 -32.56 -46.44
C VAL A 472 11.97 -31.87 -46.80
N GLN A 473 12.62 -31.23 -45.83
CA GLN A 473 13.92 -30.57 -46.01
C GLN A 473 15.02 -31.58 -46.40
N LYS A 474 15.13 -32.70 -45.69
CA LYS A 474 16.05 -33.80 -46.05
C LYS A 474 15.83 -34.31 -47.49
N PHE A 475 14.59 -34.34 -47.95
CA PHE A 475 14.27 -34.70 -49.33
C PHE A 475 14.74 -33.65 -50.34
N ILE A 476 14.49 -32.37 -50.05
CA ILE A 476 14.93 -31.24 -50.88
C ILE A 476 16.46 -31.24 -50.99
N ASP A 477 17.17 -31.35 -49.87
CA ASP A 477 18.64 -31.31 -49.84
C ASP A 477 19.25 -32.48 -50.60
N ARG A 478 18.67 -33.68 -50.47
CA ARG A 478 19.13 -34.89 -51.18
C ARG A 478 18.97 -34.80 -52.70
N PHE A 479 17.91 -34.15 -53.17
CA PHE A 479 17.57 -34.13 -54.60
C PHE A 479 17.73 -32.76 -55.29
N ARG A 480 18.31 -31.77 -54.59
CA ARG A 480 18.50 -30.40 -55.09
C ARG A 480 19.32 -30.32 -56.38
N CYS A 481 20.32 -31.17 -56.53
CA CYS A 481 21.23 -31.19 -57.69
C CYS A 481 20.79 -32.16 -58.80
N ASN A 482 19.65 -32.84 -58.68
CA ASN A 482 19.18 -33.82 -59.65
C ASN A 482 18.17 -33.21 -60.64
N SER A 483 18.59 -33.02 -61.89
CA SER A 483 17.80 -32.39 -62.95
C SER A 483 16.48 -33.10 -63.26
N LYS A 484 16.42 -34.43 -63.17
CA LYS A 484 15.21 -35.22 -63.48
C LYS A 484 14.10 -35.09 -62.42
N ARG A 485 14.44 -34.69 -61.19
CA ARG A 485 13.49 -34.59 -60.06
C ARG A 485 13.18 -33.14 -59.66
N ALA A 486 13.65 -32.17 -60.44
CA ALA A 486 13.48 -30.74 -60.15
C ALA A 486 12.02 -30.32 -59.92
N ALA A 487 11.08 -30.82 -60.74
CA ALA A 487 9.65 -30.52 -60.58
C ALA A 487 9.08 -31.00 -59.22
N LEU A 488 9.52 -32.17 -58.74
CA LEU A 488 9.08 -32.74 -57.48
C LEU A 488 9.67 -32.00 -56.28
N VAL A 489 10.93 -31.57 -56.38
CA VAL A 489 11.58 -30.70 -55.39
C VAL A 489 10.88 -29.34 -55.30
N GLN A 490 10.53 -28.74 -56.44
CA GLN A 490 9.77 -27.48 -56.48
C GLN A 490 8.38 -27.60 -55.85
N SER A 491 7.69 -28.72 -56.06
CA SER A 491 6.42 -29.02 -55.37
C SER A 491 6.59 -29.10 -53.85
N ARG A 492 7.65 -29.77 -53.37
CA ARG A 492 7.96 -29.89 -51.94
C ARG A 492 8.41 -28.59 -51.29
N ILE A 493 9.11 -27.72 -52.02
CA ILE A 493 9.42 -26.34 -51.57
C ILE A 493 8.13 -25.53 -51.40
N LYS A 494 7.20 -25.62 -52.36
CA LYS A 494 5.88 -24.98 -52.21
C LYS A 494 5.09 -25.54 -51.03
N LEU A 495 5.19 -26.84 -50.76
CA LEU A 495 4.55 -27.47 -49.60
C LEU A 495 5.19 -26.97 -48.29
N LEU A 496 6.51 -26.85 -48.24
CA LEU A 496 7.24 -26.29 -47.08
C LEU A 496 6.78 -24.86 -46.77
N ASN A 497 6.61 -24.03 -47.81
CA ASN A 497 6.13 -22.65 -47.67
C ASN A 497 4.64 -22.54 -47.29
N LYS A 498 3.85 -23.59 -47.54
CA LYS A 498 2.43 -23.67 -47.16
C LYS A 498 2.19 -24.29 -45.78
N LEU A 499 3.20 -24.88 -45.15
CA LEU A 499 3.03 -25.47 -43.81
C LEU A 499 2.72 -24.36 -42.80
N PRO A 500 1.70 -24.53 -41.96
CA PRO A 500 1.37 -23.53 -40.95
C PRO A 500 2.56 -23.31 -40.01
N VAL A 501 2.81 -22.04 -39.69
CA VAL A 501 3.71 -21.67 -38.60
C VAL A 501 2.88 -21.76 -37.32
N VAL A 502 2.98 -22.89 -36.63
CA VAL A 502 2.49 -22.97 -35.25
C VAL A 502 3.53 -22.27 -34.39
N ASN A 503 3.18 -21.10 -33.87
CA ASN A 503 3.97 -20.48 -32.82
C ASN A 503 3.73 -21.33 -31.57
N LEU A 504 4.73 -22.12 -31.17
CA LEU A 504 4.75 -22.67 -29.83
C LEU A 504 4.59 -21.50 -28.87
N GLU A 505 3.56 -21.57 -28.03
CA GLU A 505 3.62 -20.90 -26.75
C GLU A 505 4.86 -21.49 -26.08
N LYS A 506 5.96 -20.73 -26.05
CA LYS A 506 7.10 -21.13 -25.25
C LYS A 506 6.55 -21.21 -23.84
N GLU A 507 6.69 -22.37 -23.20
CA GLU A 507 6.64 -22.40 -21.75
C GLU A 507 7.55 -21.26 -21.31
N GLU A 508 6.98 -20.28 -20.63
CA GLU A 508 7.78 -19.47 -19.73
C GLU A 508 8.26 -20.49 -18.71
N THR A 509 9.45 -21.04 -18.97
CA THR A 509 10.01 -22.16 -18.22
C THR A 509 9.76 -21.90 -16.74
N PRO A 510 9.21 -22.85 -15.97
CA PRO A 510 8.99 -22.66 -14.55
C PRO A 510 10.33 -22.25 -13.95
N PHE A 511 10.43 -20.98 -13.57
CA PHE A 511 11.67 -20.46 -13.04
C PHE A 511 11.74 -20.95 -11.59
N SER A 512 12.90 -21.45 -11.19
CA SER A 512 13.15 -21.85 -9.82
C SER A 512 13.92 -20.74 -9.12
N PHE A 513 13.46 -20.31 -7.95
CA PHE A 513 14.33 -19.55 -7.08
C PHE A 513 15.49 -20.45 -6.63
N SER A 514 16.69 -19.88 -6.53
CA SER A 514 17.86 -20.60 -6.07
C SER A 514 18.43 -19.89 -4.85
N PHE A 515 18.28 -20.47 -3.67
CA PHE A 515 18.98 -20.04 -2.48
C PHE A 515 20.39 -20.62 -2.48
N LEU A 516 21.37 -19.82 -2.06
CA LEU A 516 22.73 -20.29 -1.85
C LEU A 516 22.78 -21.15 -0.57
N GLU A 517 23.50 -22.27 -0.62
CA GLU A 517 23.60 -23.17 0.53
C GLU A 517 24.40 -22.53 1.68
N PRO A 518 23.90 -22.57 2.93
CA PRO A 518 24.64 -22.10 4.08
C PRO A 518 25.72 -23.08 4.53
N PHE A 519 26.69 -22.58 5.29
CA PHE A 519 27.67 -23.43 5.96
C PHE A 519 27.00 -24.20 7.10
N TYR A 520 26.96 -25.53 6.99
CA TYR A 520 26.29 -26.39 7.96
C TYR A 520 26.94 -26.29 9.35
N THR A 521 26.12 -26.16 10.38
CA THR A 521 26.54 -26.12 11.79
C THR A 521 25.58 -27.00 12.58
N SER A 522 26.09 -28.04 13.24
CA SER A 522 25.29 -29.14 13.82
C SER A 522 24.70 -28.85 15.22
N ASN A 523 24.46 -27.60 15.59
CA ASN A 523 24.03 -27.22 16.95
C ASN A 523 22.73 -26.41 16.91
N VAL A 524 21.92 -26.52 17.97
CA VAL A 524 20.77 -25.63 18.21
C VAL A 524 21.21 -24.19 18.13
N LEU A 525 20.60 -23.45 17.20
CA LEU A 525 21.01 -22.09 16.88
C LEU A 525 20.18 -21.06 17.66
N ILE A 526 18.87 -21.33 17.84
CA ILE A 526 17.95 -20.49 18.61
C ILE A 526 17.23 -21.36 19.63
N ARG A 527 17.22 -20.91 20.88
CA ARG A 527 16.48 -21.54 21.98
C ARG A 527 15.76 -20.49 22.79
N LEU A 528 14.43 -20.61 22.85
CA LEU A 528 13.51 -19.80 23.63
C LEU A 528 13.00 -20.66 24.80
N LYS A 529 13.15 -20.19 26.04
CA LYS A 529 12.62 -20.88 27.24
C LYS A 529 11.66 -20.00 28.03
N ASN A 530 10.40 -20.44 28.12
CA ASN A 530 9.35 -19.82 28.93
C ASN A 530 9.21 -18.30 28.70
N ILE A 531 9.27 -17.86 27.45
CA ILE A 531 9.24 -16.43 27.15
C ILE A 531 7.82 -15.89 27.21
N SER A 532 7.66 -14.82 27.99
CA SER A 532 6.40 -14.08 28.10
C SER A 532 6.63 -12.61 27.74
N PHE A 533 5.63 -12.00 27.11
CA PHE A 533 5.67 -10.59 26.72
C PHE A 533 4.43 -9.85 27.18
N LYS A 534 4.62 -8.73 27.91
CA LYS A 534 3.55 -7.86 28.40
C LYS A 534 3.33 -6.66 27.48
N ASN A 535 2.08 -6.20 27.34
CA ASN A 535 1.77 -5.06 26.50
C ASN A 535 2.29 -3.72 27.05
N GLU A 536 2.52 -3.60 28.36
CA GLU A 536 3.13 -2.40 28.96
C GLU A 536 4.58 -2.17 28.48
N MET A 537 5.27 -3.22 28.04
CA MET A 537 6.62 -3.13 27.46
C MET A 537 6.66 -2.27 26.20
N PHE A 538 5.54 -2.09 25.48
CA PHE A 538 5.48 -1.20 24.32
C PHE A 538 5.79 0.27 24.68
N LYS A 539 5.55 0.69 25.93
CA LYS A 539 5.82 2.06 26.39
C LYS A 539 7.32 2.36 26.55
N ASN A 540 8.15 1.35 26.77
CA ASN A 540 9.59 1.47 27.06
C ASN A 540 10.47 0.68 26.07
N LEU A 541 10.05 0.61 24.80
CA LEU A 541 10.80 -0.09 23.75
C LEU A 541 12.14 0.60 23.47
N GLN A 542 13.25 -0.02 23.89
CA GLN A 542 14.59 0.30 23.39
C GLN A 542 14.98 -0.74 22.33
N ILE A 543 15.07 -0.33 21.07
CA ILE A 543 15.47 -1.23 19.98
C ILE A 543 16.98 -1.47 20.09
N LYS A 544 17.38 -2.70 20.42
CA LYS A 544 18.80 -3.10 20.47
C LYS A 544 19.31 -3.44 19.07
N LYS A 545 20.51 -2.95 18.70
CA LYS A 545 21.19 -3.36 17.47
C LYS A 545 22.03 -4.62 17.74
N ASN A 546 21.78 -5.68 17.01
CA ASN A 546 22.56 -6.92 17.10
C ASN A 546 23.38 -7.13 15.81
N ALA A 547 24.70 -7.23 15.91
CA ALA A 547 25.60 -7.26 14.76
C ALA A 547 25.49 -8.54 13.90
N ASN A 548 24.95 -9.63 14.47
CA ASN A 548 24.80 -10.93 13.81
C ASN A 548 23.46 -11.09 13.06
N ILE A 549 22.62 -10.06 13.07
CA ILE A 549 21.26 -10.11 12.52
C ILE A 549 21.18 -9.24 11.29
N ILE A 550 20.74 -9.85 10.19
CA ILE A 550 20.50 -9.15 8.94
C ILE A 550 19.03 -8.82 8.90
N ILE A 551 18.73 -7.64 9.42
CA ILE A 551 17.46 -7.00 9.14
C ILE A 551 17.66 -6.30 7.82
N ALA A 552 16.80 -6.57 6.85
CA ALA A 552 16.78 -5.81 5.61
C ALA A 552 16.40 -4.32 5.81
N ASP A 553 16.42 -3.77 7.04
CA ASP A 553 15.98 -2.41 7.42
C ASP A 553 17.14 -1.42 7.63
N THR A 554 18.35 -1.65 7.11
CA THR A 554 19.45 -0.68 7.31
C THR A 554 19.31 0.54 6.39
N VAL A 555 18.40 1.44 6.77
CA VAL A 555 18.63 2.87 6.63
C VAL A 555 19.40 3.30 7.88
N GLU A 556 20.58 3.88 7.68
CA GLU A 556 21.21 4.65 8.76
C GLU A 556 20.27 5.81 9.11
N ASP A 557 19.52 5.68 10.20
CA ASP A 557 18.84 6.81 10.82
C ASP A 557 19.89 7.79 11.32
N THR A 558 20.28 8.73 10.46
CA THR A 558 20.91 9.98 10.86
C THR A 558 19.83 10.85 11.50
N ASN A 559 19.41 10.53 12.71
CA ASN A 559 18.61 11.44 13.54
C ASN A 559 19.18 11.48 14.97
N GLY A 560 19.74 12.65 15.30
CA GLY A 560 19.70 13.17 16.66
C GLY A 560 20.82 12.76 17.60
N LYS A 561 21.99 13.41 17.46
CA LYS A 561 22.70 13.90 18.64
C LYS A 561 21.75 14.84 19.39
N ILE A 562 21.03 14.34 20.38
CA ILE A 562 20.43 15.17 21.42
C ILE A 562 21.42 15.18 22.57
N ASN A 563 21.85 16.40 22.91
CA ASN A 563 22.95 16.69 23.81
C ASN A 563 22.83 15.99 25.16
N GLU A 564 23.83 15.19 25.50
CA GLU A 564 24.32 15.06 26.87
C GLU A 564 24.85 16.43 27.31
N LYS A 565 24.20 17.04 28.32
CA LYS A 565 24.87 17.81 29.39
C LYS A 565 23.85 18.35 30.42
N LEU A 566 24.19 18.12 31.69
CA LEU A 566 23.78 18.81 32.92
C LEU A 566 22.41 18.36 33.48
N HIS A 567 22.21 17.99 34.75
CA HIS A 567 22.99 18.14 35.97
C HIS A 567 22.50 17.11 37.04
N ASN A 568 23.41 16.63 37.90
CA ASN A 568 23.10 16.20 39.26
C ASN A 568 22.65 17.41 40.09
N ASP A 569 21.55 17.29 40.85
CA ASP A 569 21.50 17.52 42.31
C ASP A 569 20.06 17.79 42.83
N THR A 570 19.68 16.95 43.81
CA THR A 570 18.80 17.16 44.98
C THR A 570 17.58 18.11 45.02
N LYS A 571 16.50 17.53 45.57
CA LYS A 571 15.44 18.06 46.48
C LYS A 571 14.23 18.81 45.89
N GLY A 572 13.06 18.17 46.06
CA GLY A 572 11.86 18.76 46.68
C GLY A 572 10.86 19.45 45.75
N GLY A 573 9.59 19.04 45.87
CA GLY A 573 8.43 19.82 45.43
C GLY A 573 7.45 19.05 44.55
N ASP A 574 6.30 18.69 45.14
CA ASP A 574 5.06 18.40 44.41
C ASP A 574 4.77 19.53 43.41
N GLU A 575 4.41 19.17 42.18
CA GLU A 575 3.25 19.77 41.51
C GLU A 575 2.86 18.98 40.26
N THR A 576 1.60 18.58 40.28
CA THR A 576 0.84 17.85 39.27
C THR A 576 0.77 18.57 37.93
N THR A 577 1.23 17.93 36.86
CA THR A 577 0.65 18.09 35.51
C THR A 577 0.70 16.76 34.76
N THR A 578 -0.33 15.93 34.98
CA THR A 578 -0.61 14.77 34.13
C THR A 578 -1.03 15.26 32.75
N ALA A 579 -0.09 15.32 31.81
CA ALA A 579 -0.40 15.32 30.40
C ALA A 579 -1.01 13.95 30.07
N ARG A 580 -2.33 13.90 29.86
CA ARG A 580 -3.05 12.71 29.39
C ARG A 580 -2.56 12.40 27.96
N SER A 581 -1.53 11.58 27.86
CA SER A 581 -1.28 10.78 26.67
C SER A 581 -2.42 9.78 26.56
N ASP A 582 -3.16 9.79 25.46
CA ASP A 582 -4.22 8.80 25.19
C ASP A 582 -3.64 7.38 25.32
N ASP A 583 -3.93 6.75 26.45
CA ASP A 583 -3.45 5.42 26.78
C ASP A 583 -4.12 4.40 25.85
N TYR A 584 -3.31 3.80 24.98
CA TYR A 584 -3.68 2.57 24.29
C TYR A 584 -3.89 1.48 25.35
N GLN A 585 -5.12 1.32 25.85
CA GLN A 585 -5.48 0.19 26.72
C GLN A 585 -5.49 -1.08 25.87
N PHE A 586 -4.40 -1.83 25.92
CA PHE A 586 -4.36 -3.18 25.41
C PHE A 586 -5.32 -4.05 26.24
N ARG A 587 -6.20 -4.80 25.57
CA ARG A 587 -7.27 -5.61 26.18
C ARG A 587 -6.76 -6.66 27.18
N HIS A 588 -5.50 -7.07 27.05
CA HIS A 588 -4.88 -8.11 27.86
C HIS A 588 -3.52 -7.62 28.36
N GLU A 589 -3.13 -8.04 29.57
CA GLU A 589 -1.84 -7.68 30.16
C GLU A 589 -0.66 -8.31 29.38
N PHE A 590 -0.87 -9.51 28.82
CA PHE A 590 0.13 -10.26 28.05
C PHE A 590 -0.28 -10.44 26.59
N LEU A 591 0.72 -10.35 25.70
CA LEU A 591 0.59 -10.65 24.28
C LEU A 591 0.73 -12.16 24.02
N PHE A 592 1.74 -12.78 24.65
CA PHE A 592 1.88 -14.23 24.75
C PHE A 592 2.62 -14.65 26.02
N LYS A 593 2.42 -15.90 26.46
CA LYS A 593 2.96 -16.49 27.68
C LYS A 593 3.65 -17.83 27.42
N ASN A 594 4.70 -18.11 28.20
CA ASN A 594 5.39 -19.40 28.27
C ASN A 594 5.82 -19.98 26.91
N ALA A 595 6.24 -19.12 25.98
CA ALA A 595 6.71 -19.56 24.67
C ALA A 595 8.03 -20.33 24.80
N THR A 596 8.00 -21.59 24.43
CA THR A 596 9.15 -22.50 24.45
C THR A 596 9.37 -23.06 23.07
N PHE A 597 10.57 -22.90 22.52
CA PHE A 597 10.82 -23.14 21.09
C PHE A 597 12.32 -23.32 20.81
N GLU A 598 12.67 -24.30 19.97
CA GLU A 598 14.04 -24.57 19.56
C GLU A 598 14.14 -24.65 18.03
N VAL A 599 15.24 -24.16 17.47
CA VAL A 599 15.49 -24.14 16.02
C VAL A 599 16.87 -24.65 15.70
N ASP A 600 16.88 -25.67 14.86
CA ASP A 600 18.06 -26.28 14.25
C ASP A 600 18.14 -25.93 12.76
N MET A 601 19.24 -26.33 12.11
CA MET A 601 19.42 -26.17 10.66
C MET A 601 18.41 -26.95 9.82
N ASP A 602 17.90 -28.05 10.34
CA ASP A 602 16.93 -28.90 9.63
C ASP A 602 15.47 -28.56 10.00
N SER A 603 15.27 -27.64 10.95
CA SER A 603 13.92 -27.25 11.39
C SER A 603 13.16 -26.49 10.29
N ARG A 604 11.91 -26.89 10.07
CA ARG A 604 10.95 -26.29 9.12
C ARG A 604 9.68 -25.93 9.87
N ILE A 605 9.60 -24.69 10.34
CA ILE A 605 8.59 -24.30 11.32
C ILE A 605 7.64 -23.24 10.75
N ALA A 606 6.34 -23.47 10.85
CA ALA A 606 5.31 -22.47 10.59
C ALA A 606 4.72 -21.92 11.89
N ILE A 607 4.66 -20.59 12.02
CA ILE A 607 3.98 -19.91 13.13
C ILE A 607 2.65 -19.34 12.64
N CYS A 608 1.56 -19.88 13.19
CA CYS A 608 0.19 -19.54 12.84
C CYS A 608 -0.53 -18.82 14.00
N GLY A 609 -1.58 -18.08 13.67
CA GLY A 609 -2.40 -17.36 14.64
C GLY A 609 -3.23 -16.27 13.97
N VAL A 610 -4.09 -15.60 14.72
CA VAL A 610 -4.83 -14.43 14.22
C VAL A 610 -3.94 -13.19 14.13
N ASN A 611 -4.32 -12.21 13.32
CA ASN A 611 -3.61 -10.95 13.21
C ASN A 611 -3.65 -10.19 14.53
N GLY A 612 -2.50 -9.63 14.91
CA GLY A 612 -2.34 -9.00 16.22
C GLY A 612 -2.15 -9.97 17.39
N SER A 613 -2.01 -11.28 17.15
CA SER A 613 -1.66 -12.26 18.20
C SER A 613 -0.23 -12.10 18.74
N GLY A 614 0.64 -11.36 18.03
CA GLY A 614 2.02 -11.12 18.44
C GLY A 614 3.10 -11.91 17.68
N LYS A 615 2.74 -12.55 16.55
CA LYS A 615 3.66 -13.26 15.64
C LYS A 615 4.94 -12.46 15.31
N THR A 616 4.78 -11.27 14.74
CA THR A 616 5.92 -10.39 14.39
C THR A 616 6.67 -9.93 15.65
N THR A 617 5.99 -9.75 16.79
CA THR A 617 6.64 -9.42 18.07
C THR A 617 7.51 -10.59 18.55
N LEU A 618 7.06 -11.83 18.42
CA LEU A 618 7.83 -13.03 18.73
C LEU A 618 9.09 -13.12 17.86
N ILE A 619 8.98 -12.83 16.55
CA ILE A 619 10.17 -12.73 15.69
C ILE A 619 11.12 -11.64 16.17
N LYS A 620 10.61 -10.45 16.49
CA LYS A 620 11.47 -9.35 16.97
C LYS A 620 12.20 -9.71 18.27
N ILE A 621 11.59 -10.50 19.14
CA ILE A 621 12.25 -11.09 20.31
C ILE A 621 13.33 -12.08 19.89
N ILE A 622 13.05 -13.02 18.97
CA ILE A 622 14.04 -13.96 18.44
C ILE A 622 15.25 -13.23 17.84
N LEU A 623 14.99 -12.10 17.16
CA LEU A 623 16.00 -11.22 16.61
C LEU A 623 16.67 -10.33 17.67
N ASN A 624 16.38 -10.52 18.95
CA ASN A 624 16.91 -9.72 20.06
C ASN A 624 16.74 -8.20 19.86
N LEU A 625 15.68 -7.79 19.15
CA LEU A 625 15.33 -6.38 18.92
C LEU A 625 14.47 -5.81 20.04
N ILE A 626 13.74 -6.70 20.72
CA ILE A 626 12.83 -6.39 21.81
C ILE A 626 13.21 -7.29 22.99
N ASP A 627 13.24 -6.69 24.18
CA ASP A 627 13.49 -7.42 25.43
C ASP A 627 12.28 -8.25 25.86
N THR A 628 12.56 -9.41 26.45
CA THR A 628 11.53 -10.29 27.03
C THR A 628 11.13 -9.82 28.43
N PHE A 629 9.86 -10.02 28.82
CA PHE A 629 9.43 -9.73 30.20
C PHE A 629 9.91 -10.83 31.15
N GLU A 630 9.67 -12.08 30.78
CA GLU A 630 10.13 -13.27 31.48
C GLU A 630 10.70 -14.26 30.45
N GLY A 631 11.54 -15.17 30.90
CA GLY A 631 12.16 -16.22 30.09
C GLY A 631 13.58 -15.90 29.61
N GLU A 632 14.21 -16.90 28.99
CA GLU A 632 15.59 -16.82 28.50
C GLU A 632 15.63 -17.06 26.99
N LEU A 633 16.26 -16.13 26.27
CA LEU A 633 16.59 -16.26 24.85
C LEU A 633 18.09 -16.57 24.71
N HIS A 634 18.41 -17.68 24.05
CA HIS A 634 19.77 -18.02 23.68
C HIS A 634 19.90 -18.14 22.16
N VAL A 635 20.66 -17.23 21.55
CA VAL A 635 21.00 -17.25 20.12
C VAL A 635 22.50 -17.49 19.99
N SER A 636 22.89 -18.48 19.19
CA SER A 636 24.29 -18.81 18.95
C SER A 636 25.01 -17.69 18.18
N ASN A 637 26.21 -17.30 18.61
CA ASN A 637 27.02 -16.29 17.91
C ASN A 637 27.45 -16.70 16.49
N LYS A 638 27.34 -17.99 16.15
CA LYS A 638 27.64 -18.53 14.81
C LYS A 638 26.41 -18.51 13.88
N ALA A 639 25.22 -18.19 14.40
CA ALA A 639 24.01 -18.14 13.61
C ALA A 639 23.95 -16.84 12.80
N ASN A 640 23.97 -16.95 11.46
CA ASN A 640 23.57 -15.85 10.59
C ASN A 640 22.08 -15.96 10.30
N ILE A 641 21.29 -14.99 10.77
CA ILE A 641 19.84 -14.99 10.58
C ILE A 641 19.49 -13.98 9.49
N GLY A 642 18.83 -14.45 8.43
CA GLY A 642 18.21 -13.61 7.42
C GLY A 642 16.73 -13.41 7.73
N TYR A 643 16.30 -12.17 7.88
CA TYR A 643 14.90 -11.84 8.17
C TYR A 643 14.24 -11.09 7.00
N TYR A 644 13.10 -11.61 6.56
CA TYR A 644 12.19 -11.01 5.59
C TYR A 644 10.96 -10.49 6.37
N SER A 645 10.93 -9.18 6.65
CA SER A 645 9.89 -8.47 7.44
C SER A 645 8.76 -7.91 6.58
N GLN A 646 7.47 -8.06 6.89
CA GLN A 646 6.37 -7.54 6.03
C GLN A 646 6.56 -6.15 5.32
N TYR A 647 7.28 -5.18 5.92
CA TYR A 647 7.60 -3.85 5.38
C TYR A 647 8.98 -3.71 4.68
N HIS A 648 9.72 -4.79 4.46
CA HIS A 648 11.01 -4.85 3.75
C HIS A 648 11.04 -4.24 2.34
N VAL A 649 9.88 -3.98 1.73
CA VAL A 649 9.83 -3.24 0.47
C VAL A 649 10.14 -1.76 0.70
N ASP A 650 9.80 -1.23 1.88
CA ASP A 650 10.01 0.16 2.27
C ASP A 650 11.45 0.44 2.70
N SER A 651 12.22 -0.59 3.04
CA SER A 651 13.64 -0.47 3.37
C SER A 651 14.55 -0.40 2.13
N LEU A 652 14.03 -0.80 0.97
CA LEU A 652 14.74 -0.63 -0.30
C LEU A 652 14.83 0.85 -0.64
N ASN A 653 16.02 1.33 -1.04
CA ASN A 653 16.16 2.73 -1.41
C ASN A 653 15.40 2.98 -2.72
N PRO A 654 14.33 3.80 -2.72
CA PRO A 654 13.45 3.94 -3.88
C PRO A 654 14.20 4.47 -5.12
N ILE A 655 15.29 5.20 -4.93
CA ILE A 655 16.04 5.86 -6.01
C ILE A 655 17.04 4.92 -6.67
N PHE A 656 17.57 3.94 -5.94
CA PHE A 656 18.58 3.02 -6.47
C PHE A 656 17.96 2.09 -7.51
N ASN A 657 18.79 1.60 -8.43
CA ASN A 657 18.42 0.47 -9.28
C ASN A 657 18.70 -0.87 -8.55
N SER A 658 18.21 -1.97 -9.11
CA SER A 658 18.29 -3.29 -8.45
C SER A 658 19.75 -3.75 -8.24
N ILE A 659 20.63 -3.43 -9.19
CA ILE A 659 22.05 -3.82 -9.15
C ILE A 659 22.81 -2.99 -8.11
N GLN A 660 22.59 -1.68 -8.09
CA GLN A 660 23.17 -0.73 -7.13
C GLN A 660 22.74 -1.08 -5.71
N GLN A 661 21.48 -1.47 -5.49
CA GLN A 661 21.01 -1.91 -4.17
C GLN A 661 21.79 -3.14 -3.67
N LEU A 662 22.04 -4.13 -4.55
CA LEU A 662 22.86 -5.29 -4.21
C LEU A 662 24.31 -4.90 -3.90
N GLN A 663 24.90 -4.06 -4.75
CA GLN A 663 26.27 -3.56 -4.56
C GLN A 663 26.41 -2.75 -3.28
N TYR A 664 25.42 -1.92 -2.94
CA TYR A 664 25.38 -1.13 -1.71
C TYR A 664 25.37 -2.05 -0.48
N ASN A 665 24.43 -3.00 -0.43
CA ASN A 665 24.30 -3.94 0.70
C ASN A 665 25.53 -4.86 0.87
N TYR A 666 26.25 -5.13 -0.22
CA TYR A 666 27.41 -6.03 -0.24
C TYR A 666 28.67 -5.35 -0.80
N SER A 667 28.91 -4.10 -0.39
CA SER A 667 30.06 -3.30 -0.85
C SER A 667 31.40 -4.03 -0.64
N ASN A 668 31.50 -4.86 0.40
CA ASN A 668 32.70 -5.63 0.73
C ASN A 668 33.05 -6.74 -0.30
N LYS A 669 32.10 -7.16 -1.15
CA LYS A 669 32.29 -8.28 -2.09
C LYS A 669 32.66 -7.85 -3.53
N ASN A 670 32.77 -6.55 -3.83
CA ASN A 670 33.11 -6.03 -5.18
C ASN A 670 32.36 -6.73 -6.32
N ILE A 671 31.02 -6.78 -6.23
CA ILE A 671 30.15 -7.52 -7.16
C ILE A 671 30.14 -6.83 -8.54
N LYS A 672 30.53 -7.55 -9.58
CA LYS A 672 30.44 -7.07 -10.97
C LYS A 672 28.99 -7.06 -11.46
N GLU A 673 28.66 -6.13 -12.35
CA GLU A 673 27.30 -6.01 -12.91
C GLU A 673 26.86 -7.29 -13.64
N GLU A 674 27.73 -7.93 -14.41
CA GLU A 674 27.41 -9.18 -15.13
C GLU A 674 27.04 -10.33 -14.19
N GLU A 675 27.69 -10.42 -13.03
CA GLU A 675 27.41 -11.43 -12.01
C GLU A 675 26.07 -11.16 -11.33
N ALA A 676 25.80 -9.88 -11.02
CA ALA A 676 24.52 -9.45 -10.46
C ALA A 676 23.36 -9.75 -11.43
N ILE A 677 23.53 -9.48 -12.74
CA ILE A 677 22.50 -9.78 -13.76
C ILE A 677 22.23 -11.28 -13.84
N LYS A 678 23.29 -12.11 -13.90
CA LYS A 678 23.14 -13.58 -13.91
C LYS A 678 22.43 -14.06 -12.65
N TYR A 679 22.71 -13.46 -11.50
CA TYR A 679 22.06 -13.79 -10.23
C TYR A 679 20.57 -13.40 -10.22
N PHE A 680 20.24 -12.16 -10.59
CA PHE A 680 18.85 -11.70 -10.62
C PHE A 680 17.99 -12.41 -11.67
N ASN A 681 18.58 -12.86 -12.77
CA ASN A 681 17.88 -13.70 -13.75
C ASN A 681 17.39 -15.02 -13.13
N LYS A 682 18.08 -15.57 -12.11
CA LYS A 682 17.61 -16.76 -11.37
C LYS A 682 16.35 -16.49 -10.55
N PHE A 683 16.12 -15.24 -10.16
CA PHE A 683 14.90 -14.79 -9.47
C PHE A 683 13.82 -14.30 -10.45
N ASN A 684 14.00 -14.55 -11.76
CA ASN A 684 13.08 -14.15 -12.82
C ASN A 684 12.76 -12.65 -12.82
N ILE A 685 13.78 -11.82 -12.56
CA ILE A 685 13.70 -10.38 -12.72
C ILE A 685 14.29 -10.05 -14.10
N PRO A 686 13.51 -9.50 -15.05
CA PRO A 686 13.99 -9.25 -16.39
C PRO A 686 15.06 -8.16 -16.41
N THR A 687 16.02 -8.27 -17.32
CA THR A 687 17.19 -7.38 -17.40
C THR A 687 16.82 -5.91 -17.53
N ASN A 688 15.76 -5.58 -18.26
CA ASN A 688 15.31 -4.20 -18.46
C ASN A 688 14.91 -3.55 -17.13
N VAL A 689 14.29 -4.33 -16.24
CA VAL A 689 13.79 -3.88 -14.95
C VAL A 689 14.92 -3.70 -13.93
N LEU A 690 16.07 -4.36 -14.12
CA LEU A 690 17.23 -4.22 -13.22
C LEU A 690 17.84 -2.82 -13.24
N TYR A 691 17.73 -2.13 -14.37
CA TYR A 691 18.23 -0.76 -14.56
C TYR A 691 17.20 0.31 -14.19
N GLU A 692 15.93 -0.07 -14.02
CA GLU A 692 14.91 0.84 -13.56
C GLU A 692 15.09 1.17 -12.07
N PRO A 693 14.76 2.39 -11.64
CA PRO A 693 14.79 2.74 -10.23
C PRO A 693 13.72 1.98 -9.45
N ILE A 694 14.02 1.61 -8.22
CA ILE A 694 13.19 0.75 -7.38
C ILE A 694 11.77 1.31 -7.23
N TYR A 695 11.56 2.62 -7.16
CA TYR A 695 10.22 3.20 -7.01
C TYR A 695 9.25 2.87 -8.15
N VAL A 696 9.75 2.61 -9.37
CA VAL A 696 8.94 2.24 -10.55
C VAL A 696 8.50 0.78 -10.50
N LEU A 697 9.26 -0.05 -9.80
CA LEU A 697 9.00 -1.48 -9.70
C LEU A 697 7.63 -1.77 -9.08
N SER A 698 6.96 -2.78 -9.62
CA SER A 698 5.75 -3.32 -9.01
C SER A 698 6.06 -3.95 -7.65
N GLY A 699 5.07 -4.02 -6.76
CA GLY A 699 5.23 -4.65 -5.43
C GLY A 699 5.85 -6.06 -5.51
N GLY A 700 5.36 -6.91 -6.42
CA GLY A 700 5.92 -8.25 -6.62
C GLY A 700 7.37 -8.26 -7.13
N GLN A 701 7.76 -7.32 -7.98
CA GLN A 701 9.17 -7.17 -8.39
C GLN A 701 10.05 -6.72 -7.22
N LYS A 702 9.55 -5.82 -6.37
CA LYS A 702 10.26 -5.40 -5.15
C LYS A 702 10.40 -6.56 -4.15
N SER A 703 9.36 -7.37 -3.95
CA SER A 703 9.41 -8.58 -3.12
C SER A 703 10.46 -9.57 -3.65
N LYS A 704 10.49 -9.83 -4.96
CA LYS A 704 11.51 -10.69 -5.59
C LYS A 704 12.93 -10.14 -5.40
N LEU A 705 13.12 -8.83 -5.58
CA LEU A 705 14.39 -8.16 -5.36
C LEU A 705 14.86 -8.30 -3.90
N ALA A 706 13.96 -8.07 -2.94
CA ALA A 706 14.26 -8.21 -1.51
C ALA A 706 14.63 -9.65 -1.14
N LEU A 707 13.87 -10.64 -1.63
CA LEU A 707 14.20 -12.07 -1.46
C LEU A 707 15.56 -12.42 -2.07
N ALA A 708 15.86 -11.91 -3.27
CA ALA A 708 17.13 -12.13 -3.93
C ALA A 708 18.31 -11.53 -3.15
N ILE A 709 18.16 -10.31 -2.62
CA ILE A 709 19.17 -9.66 -1.79
C ILE A 709 19.41 -10.44 -0.51
N LEU A 710 18.35 -10.92 0.15
CA LEU A 710 18.45 -11.70 1.39
C LEU A 710 19.16 -13.04 1.15
N ALA A 711 18.79 -13.73 0.07
CA ALA A 711 19.38 -15.00 -0.34
C ALA A 711 20.89 -14.89 -0.65
N TYR A 712 21.36 -13.72 -1.09
CA TYR A 712 22.77 -13.50 -1.46
C TYR A 712 23.72 -13.52 -0.25
N LYS A 713 23.22 -13.35 0.98
CA LYS A 713 24.02 -13.47 2.21
C LYS A 713 24.17 -14.91 2.70
N ASN A 714 23.48 -15.87 2.08
CA ASN A 714 23.54 -17.28 2.44
C ASN A 714 23.35 -17.48 3.97
N PRO A 715 22.19 -17.02 4.53
CA PRO A 715 21.93 -17.12 5.96
C PRO A 715 21.85 -18.58 6.41
N ASN A 716 22.16 -18.85 7.69
CA ASN A 716 22.01 -20.18 8.29
C ASN A 716 20.54 -20.44 8.65
N ILE A 717 19.83 -19.40 9.12
CA ILE A 717 18.40 -19.44 9.42
C ILE A 717 17.70 -18.37 8.61
N LEU A 718 16.61 -18.75 7.96
CA LEU A 718 15.75 -17.85 7.21
C LEU A 718 14.43 -17.68 7.98
N ILE A 719 14.08 -16.44 8.28
CA ILE A 719 12.80 -16.07 8.89
C ILE A 719 12.00 -15.27 7.86
N LEU A 720 10.83 -15.78 7.47
CA LEU A 720 9.97 -15.16 6.47
C LEU A 720 8.63 -14.75 7.07
N ASP A 721 8.35 -13.45 7.16
CA ASP A 721 7.07 -12.89 7.61
C ASP A 721 6.21 -12.48 6.42
N GLU A 722 5.17 -13.26 6.14
CA GLU A 722 4.26 -13.18 5.00
C GLU A 722 4.94 -13.06 3.63
N PRO A 723 5.76 -14.07 3.23
CA PRO A 723 6.54 -14.01 1.99
C PRO A 723 5.71 -14.06 0.71
N SER A 724 4.49 -14.61 0.75
CA SER A 724 3.58 -14.67 -0.39
C SER A 724 2.97 -13.32 -0.75
N ASN A 725 3.04 -12.32 0.14
CA ASN A 725 2.48 -10.99 -0.13
C ASN A 725 3.07 -10.40 -1.41
N HIS A 726 2.17 -10.03 -2.34
CA HIS A 726 2.48 -9.45 -3.64
C HIS A 726 3.23 -10.37 -4.63
N LEU A 727 3.48 -11.63 -4.30
CA LEU A 727 4.01 -12.62 -5.25
C LEU A 727 2.87 -13.24 -6.07
N ASP A 728 3.15 -13.49 -7.35
CA ASP A 728 2.25 -14.25 -8.22
C ASP A 728 2.34 -15.75 -7.97
N ILE A 729 1.30 -16.49 -8.37
CA ILE A 729 1.17 -17.94 -8.09
C ILE A 729 2.41 -18.73 -8.56
N GLU A 730 2.93 -18.40 -9.74
CA GLU A 730 4.15 -19.03 -10.30
C GLU A 730 5.39 -18.72 -9.43
N SER A 731 5.50 -17.52 -8.88
CA SER A 731 6.61 -17.17 -7.96
C SER A 731 6.47 -17.83 -6.60
N VAL A 732 5.24 -18.01 -6.09
CA VAL A 732 4.99 -18.75 -4.86
C VAL A 732 5.38 -20.22 -5.05
N GLN A 733 5.05 -20.83 -6.19
CA GLN A 733 5.53 -22.18 -6.55
C GLN A 733 7.06 -22.23 -6.60
N ALA A 734 7.69 -21.29 -7.28
CA ALA A 734 9.14 -21.19 -7.37
C ALA A 734 9.80 -21.06 -5.98
N LEU A 735 9.18 -20.28 -5.08
CA LEU A 735 9.62 -20.09 -3.71
C LEU A 735 9.49 -21.39 -2.91
N ILE A 736 8.37 -22.11 -2.99
CA ILE A 736 8.17 -23.40 -2.32
C ILE A 736 9.26 -24.40 -2.71
N VAL A 737 9.51 -24.54 -4.01
CA VAL A 737 10.57 -25.44 -4.52
C VAL A 737 11.93 -25.04 -3.96
N ALA A 738 12.23 -23.75 -3.93
CA ALA A 738 13.50 -23.24 -3.44
C ALA A 738 13.67 -23.41 -1.92
N LEU A 739 12.61 -23.23 -1.14
CA LEU A 739 12.63 -23.43 0.32
C LEU A 739 12.76 -24.91 0.69
N ASN A 740 12.18 -25.81 -0.10
CA ASN A 740 12.36 -27.25 0.08
C ASN A 740 13.78 -27.73 -0.25
N LEU A 741 14.45 -27.09 -1.21
CA LEU A 741 15.85 -27.37 -1.54
C LEU A 741 16.86 -26.71 -0.60
N TYR A 742 16.44 -25.68 0.15
CA TYR A 742 17.29 -24.97 1.09
C TYR A 742 17.67 -25.90 2.27
N LYS A 743 18.92 -25.84 2.71
CA LYS A 743 19.49 -26.72 3.77
C LYS A 743 19.73 -26.02 5.11
N GLY A 744 19.28 -24.77 5.26
CA GLY A 744 19.34 -24.03 6.52
C GLY A 744 18.01 -24.08 7.27
N GLY A 745 17.98 -23.59 8.50
CA GLY A 745 16.76 -23.57 9.34
C GLY A 745 15.75 -22.56 8.78
N LEU A 746 14.46 -22.87 8.89
CA LEU A 746 13.40 -22.06 8.28
C LEU A 746 12.25 -21.82 9.28
N ILE A 747 11.91 -20.55 9.46
CA ILE A 747 10.74 -20.10 10.23
C ILE A 747 9.87 -19.28 9.28
N ILE A 748 8.64 -19.71 9.04
CA ILE A 748 7.68 -19.02 8.18
C ILE A 748 6.50 -18.57 9.02
N ILE A 749 6.09 -17.33 8.79
CA ILE A 749 4.80 -16.80 9.21
C ILE A 749 4.03 -16.54 7.93
N SER A 750 2.93 -17.25 7.75
CA SER A 750 2.06 -17.01 6.61
C SER A 750 0.61 -17.33 6.94
N HIS A 751 -0.29 -16.77 6.16
CA HIS A 751 -1.67 -17.22 6.04
C HIS A 751 -1.94 -18.10 4.81
N ASP A 752 -0.94 -18.25 3.93
CA ASP A 752 -1.03 -19.08 2.73
C ASP A 752 -0.99 -20.57 3.13
N THR A 753 -2.16 -21.20 3.05
CA THR A 753 -2.39 -22.63 3.36
C THR A 753 -1.53 -23.54 2.49
N TYR A 754 -1.37 -23.20 1.22
CA TYR A 754 -0.62 -23.98 0.25
C TYR A 754 0.89 -23.91 0.53
N LEU A 755 1.42 -22.71 0.83
CA LEU A 755 2.82 -22.52 1.21
C LEU A 755 3.17 -23.31 2.48
N ILE A 756 2.35 -23.19 3.54
CA ILE A 756 2.61 -23.86 4.82
C ILE A 756 2.59 -25.37 4.65
N LYS A 757 1.57 -25.90 3.96
CA LYS A 757 1.39 -27.34 3.75
C LYS A 757 2.58 -28.00 3.03
N HIS A 758 3.27 -27.27 2.15
CA HIS A 758 4.36 -27.84 1.34
C HIS A 758 5.77 -27.59 1.89
N VAL A 759 5.93 -26.68 2.86
CA VAL A 759 7.24 -26.25 3.35
C VAL A 759 7.46 -26.51 4.83
N ALA A 760 6.42 -26.49 5.66
CA ALA A 760 6.54 -26.64 7.11
C ALA A 760 6.27 -28.06 7.59
N ASP A 761 7.15 -28.57 8.46
CA ASP A 761 7.00 -29.86 9.12
C ASP A 761 6.39 -29.70 10.52
N GLU A 762 6.70 -28.59 11.21
CA GLU A 762 6.16 -28.27 12.52
C GLU A 762 5.28 -27.02 12.49
N ILE A 763 4.13 -27.06 13.16
CA ILE A 763 3.20 -25.93 13.25
C ILE A 763 3.09 -25.49 14.71
N TYR A 764 3.32 -24.21 14.95
CA TYR A 764 3.10 -23.57 16.25
C TYR A 764 1.94 -22.58 16.12
N HIS A 765 0.96 -22.69 17.01
CA HIS A 765 -0.21 -21.81 17.04
C HIS A 765 -0.17 -20.90 18.27
N ILE A 766 -0.31 -19.59 18.06
CA ILE A 766 -0.53 -18.63 19.15
C ILE A 766 -2.04 -18.51 19.39
N ASN A 767 -2.50 -19.08 20.50
CA ASN A 767 -3.91 -19.03 20.86
C ASN A 767 -4.31 -17.61 21.30
N ASN A 768 -5.36 -17.05 20.72
CA ASN A 768 -5.79 -15.70 21.04
C ASN A 768 -6.43 -15.57 22.44
N LEU A 769 -6.98 -16.66 22.99
CA LEU A 769 -7.65 -16.69 24.29
C LEU A 769 -6.66 -16.95 25.43
N THR A 770 -5.92 -18.06 25.36
CA THR A 770 -4.96 -18.43 26.41
C THR A 770 -3.65 -17.64 26.32
N LYS A 771 -3.35 -17.07 25.14
CA LYS A 771 -2.09 -16.38 24.82
C LYS A 771 -0.86 -17.29 24.90
N GLU A 772 -1.05 -18.61 24.92
CA GLU A 772 0.06 -19.56 24.95
C GLU A 772 0.47 -19.96 23.53
N LEU A 773 1.76 -20.21 23.33
CA LEU A 773 2.30 -20.79 22.11
C LEU A 773 2.23 -22.32 22.22
N ILE A 774 1.40 -22.94 21.39
CA ILE A 774 1.15 -24.39 21.44
C ILE A 774 1.75 -25.02 20.19
N LYS A 775 2.57 -26.07 20.37
CA LYS A 775 3.00 -26.94 19.28
C LYS A 775 1.84 -27.85 18.87
N ILE A 776 1.54 -27.90 17.59
CA ILE A 776 0.46 -28.71 17.04
C ILE A 776 1.03 -30.03 16.54
N ASP A 777 0.56 -31.14 17.10
CA ASP A 777 1.01 -32.50 16.74
C ASP A 777 0.22 -33.13 15.57
N TYR A 778 -0.55 -32.33 14.84
CA TYR A 778 -1.40 -32.77 13.74
C TYR A 778 -0.94 -32.20 12.40
N ASP A 779 -1.23 -32.92 11.32
CA ASP A 779 -1.09 -32.41 9.97
C ASP A 779 -1.88 -31.11 9.75
N PHE A 780 -1.39 -30.27 8.84
CA PHE A 780 -1.99 -28.97 8.54
C PHE A 780 -3.48 -29.05 8.20
N ASP A 781 -3.91 -30.05 7.42
CA ASP A 781 -5.33 -30.21 7.03
C ASP A 781 -6.24 -30.48 8.24
N LYS A 782 -5.75 -31.24 9.22
CA LYS A 782 -6.49 -31.52 10.46
C LYS A 782 -6.48 -30.30 11.38
N TYR A 783 -5.34 -29.62 11.47
CA TYR A 783 -5.23 -28.35 12.18
C TYR A 783 -6.19 -27.29 11.62
N ALA A 784 -6.24 -27.09 10.30
CA ALA A 784 -7.12 -26.13 9.66
C ALA A 784 -8.60 -26.42 9.95
N LYS A 785 -9.02 -27.69 9.90
CA LYS A 785 -10.39 -28.10 10.26
C LYS A 785 -10.71 -27.82 11.73
N LEU A 786 -9.82 -28.20 12.65
CA LEU A 786 -10.02 -27.98 14.09
C LEU A 786 -10.06 -26.48 14.44
N LEU A 787 -9.25 -25.68 13.74
CA LEU A 787 -9.24 -24.24 13.84
C LEU A 787 -10.60 -23.67 13.40
N LEU A 788 -11.12 -24.07 12.24
CA LEU A 788 -12.45 -23.65 11.76
C LEU A 788 -13.60 -24.10 12.67
N GLU A 789 -13.47 -25.24 13.36
CA GLU A 789 -14.44 -25.74 14.33
C GLU A 789 -14.33 -25.07 15.72
N ASN A 790 -13.41 -24.11 15.91
CA ASN A 790 -13.08 -23.46 17.19
C ASN A 790 -12.73 -24.46 18.31
N LYS A 791 -12.07 -25.58 17.97
CA LYS A 791 -11.66 -26.64 18.93
C LYS A 791 -10.22 -26.49 19.42
N ILE A 792 -9.52 -25.44 19.00
CA ILE A 792 -8.16 -25.03 19.37
C ILE A 792 -8.26 -23.56 19.81
#